data_AF-A0AA35NV99-F1
#
_entry.id   AF-A0AA35NV99-F1
#
_cell.length_a   1.000
_cell.length_b   1.000
_cell.length_c   1.000
_cell.angle_alpha   90.00
_cell.angle_beta   90.00
_cell.angle_gamma   90.00
#
_symmetry.space_group_name_H-M   'P 1'
#
loop_
_entity.id
_entity.type
_entity.pdbx_description
1 polymer ?
#
loop_
_entity_poly.entity_id
_entity_poly.type
_entity_poly.pdbx_seq_one_letter_code
_entity_poly.pdbx_strand_id
1 'polypeptide(L)'
;MQRARCSKQRCLDSGQLHRGRRHFLRNAVREMETILANEPGLLGPKAVYVFMALSFCRDEVTWLCRHSEHVSKSKYPEEFTDSYLAELLFLMEKLRRLVRRHQNILQRYHVQYLSHFDAQVLSNIIQDLTVCPEEESVIMSSFVNSLSSLTIKQVEEKKKFEFSGLRLDWFRLQAYTSVSKAPLQLRENHDIAKVMNLIVFHTKMLDSVEDLMVETSDLSIFCFYVRLLEKLFASTMEEPSMLRYAIAFPLLCADFSHASHPLCPEEYPHLQSCALGLCNNFLEEMAKQACTCILDASAEQRNLSEQLLPKHCAATISKARNKRTQKASSKKGEPERDKPGAESHRKDRSLVTNLDKLHLTLTEICWSLNNVTSFAVFEHTVTPAEYLSSQLETRLGRSLVRLAKPNPSSPELARPSEALAGVQAYTTFLVSLMHRIGLDTGRLLRNVLLQQTQPLDASGEQTLTTLYTNWYLESLLRQASMGSIVLSPSMQTFVSIPKEGEQTFSAEEFSDVSEMRALAELLGPYGMKFLSDNLMWHITSQMVELKKLVTENMDVLVQIRSNFYQPEQMAALLPRLTAAENVLKRMTIIGEILWFRSLAQEGLQEVFTNHCPFLMGPIECLKEFVDPDMDIKVTLSIFELATAAGVPCDIDPALVSAVSSLKKDSSSTEEDYKAACLLLVFVAVSLPLLATDPSSVYTTEIDGFINNIHCLAKAIIQVSAALFTIYNKNIETHLKEFLMLASVSLLQLGQEPDRLKTKNRESISLLMHLLVEESSFLTTDMLETCFPYVLLRNAYREISRSSALSRLPTH
;
A
#
# COMPACT_ATOMS: atom_id res chain seq x y z
N MET A 1 -33.10 26.16 -56.99
CA MET A 1 -34.22 25.75 -56.09
C MET A 1 -34.01 24.38 -55.45
N GLN A 2 -33.78 23.30 -56.20
CA GLN A 2 -33.53 21.95 -55.63
C GLN A 2 -32.35 21.90 -54.64
N ARG A 3 -31.19 22.51 -54.98
CA ARG A 3 -30.04 22.58 -54.05
C ARG A 3 -30.37 23.29 -52.72
N ALA A 4 -31.18 24.35 -52.74
CA ALA A 4 -31.59 25.07 -51.54
C ALA A 4 -32.61 24.27 -50.71
N ARG A 5 -33.51 23.54 -51.37
CA ARG A 5 -34.45 22.61 -50.71
C ARG A 5 -33.72 21.45 -50.04
N CYS A 6 -32.75 20.84 -50.73
CA CYS A 6 -31.91 19.79 -50.17
C CYS A 6 -31.03 20.29 -49.01
N SER A 7 -30.49 21.51 -49.11
CA SER A 7 -29.72 22.14 -48.02
C SER A 7 -30.59 22.35 -46.77
N LYS A 8 -31.82 22.85 -46.94
CA LYS A 8 -32.76 23.06 -45.82
C LYS A 8 -33.22 21.73 -45.19
N GLN A 9 -33.50 20.70 -45.99
CA GLN A 9 -33.84 19.37 -45.50
C GLN A 9 -32.66 18.73 -44.75
N ARG A 10 -31.44 18.85 -45.29
CA ARG A 10 -30.22 18.35 -44.63
C ARG A 10 -30.00 19.00 -43.27
N CYS A 11 -30.17 20.31 -43.14
CA CYS A 11 -29.98 20.99 -41.87
C CYS A 11 -31.06 20.67 -40.80
N LEU A 12 -32.24 20.16 -41.21
CA LEU A 12 -33.36 19.88 -40.29
C LEU A 12 -33.45 18.41 -39.89
N ASP A 13 -33.24 17.47 -40.81
CA ASP A 13 -33.56 16.05 -40.56
C ASP A 13 -32.30 15.16 -40.43
N SER A 14 -31.13 15.63 -40.88
CA SER A 14 -29.94 14.76 -40.93
C SER A 14 -29.41 14.40 -39.54
N GLY A 15 -29.41 15.32 -38.59
CA GLY A 15 -28.95 15.08 -37.21
C GLY A 15 -29.72 13.91 -36.56
N GLN A 16 -31.05 14.01 -36.56
CA GLN A 16 -31.93 12.97 -36.05
C GLN A 16 -31.78 11.62 -36.78
N LEU A 17 -31.67 11.63 -38.11
CA LEU A 17 -31.49 10.40 -38.90
C LEU A 17 -30.21 9.65 -38.52
N HIS A 18 -29.07 10.36 -38.48
CA HIS A 18 -27.78 9.78 -38.14
C HIS A 18 -27.71 9.32 -36.68
N ARG A 19 -28.36 10.06 -35.76
CA ARG A 19 -28.53 9.61 -34.36
C ARG A 19 -29.32 8.30 -34.28
N GLY A 20 -30.41 8.17 -35.04
CA GLY A 20 -31.19 6.94 -35.13
C GLY A 20 -30.39 5.76 -35.69
N ARG A 21 -29.55 6.00 -36.71
CA ARG A 21 -28.66 4.98 -37.28
C ARG A 21 -27.63 4.49 -36.28
N ARG A 22 -26.95 5.39 -35.55
CA ARG A 22 -25.99 4.98 -34.51
C ARG A 22 -26.65 4.15 -33.41
N HIS A 23 -27.87 4.49 -33.00
CA HIS A 23 -28.63 3.68 -32.06
C HIS A 23 -28.93 2.27 -32.60
N PHE A 24 -29.41 2.18 -33.84
CA PHE A 24 -29.64 0.89 -34.51
C PHE A 24 -28.36 0.06 -34.60
N LEU A 25 -27.26 0.66 -35.06
CA LEU A 25 -25.97 -0.02 -35.23
C LEU A 25 -25.42 -0.56 -33.92
N ARG A 26 -25.51 0.19 -32.81
CA ARG A 26 -25.10 -0.34 -31.50
C ARG A 26 -25.80 -1.65 -31.15
N ASN A 27 -27.12 -1.73 -31.35
CA ASN A 27 -27.87 -2.94 -31.06
C ASN A 27 -27.53 -4.08 -32.03
N ALA A 28 -27.51 -3.79 -33.34
CA ALA A 28 -27.24 -4.79 -34.37
C ALA A 28 -25.82 -5.37 -34.26
N VAL A 29 -24.82 -4.53 -34.01
CA VAL A 29 -23.42 -4.95 -33.86
C VAL A 29 -23.21 -5.70 -32.56
N ARG A 30 -23.85 -5.29 -31.45
CA ARG A 30 -23.78 -6.01 -30.17
C ARG A 30 -24.32 -7.43 -30.30
N GLU A 31 -25.47 -7.59 -30.94
CA GLU A 31 -26.08 -8.90 -31.20
C GLU A 31 -25.19 -9.74 -32.13
N MET A 32 -24.71 -9.15 -33.23
CA MET A 32 -23.79 -9.82 -34.17
C MET A 32 -22.51 -10.29 -33.49
N GLU A 33 -21.87 -9.43 -32.70
CA GLU A 33 -20.64 -9.76 -31.96
C GLU A 33 -20.88 -10.91 -30.99
N THR A 34 -22.00 -10.88 -30.26
CA THR A 34 -22.36 -11.95 -29.31
C THR A 34 -22.56 -13.29 -30.03
N ILE A 35 -23.25 -13.29 -31.17
CA ILE A 35 -23.48 -14.51 -31.96
C ILE A 35 -22.16 -15.04 -32.52
N LEU A 36 -21.32 -14.19 -33.11
CA LEU A 36 -20.04 -14.59 -33.72
C LEU A 36 -19.01 -15.02 -32.68
N ALA A 37 -19.01 -14.43 -31.49
CA ALA A 37 -18.15 -14.85 -30.39
C ALA A 37 -18.54 -16.25 -29.87
N ASN A 38 -19.83 -16.56 -29.82
CA ASN A 38 -20.34 -17.88 -29.42
C ASN A 38 -20.12 -18.94 -30.50
N GLU A 39 -20.32 -18.58 -31.77
CA GLU A 39 -20.17 -19.48 -32.92
C GLU A 39 -19.19 -18.92 -33.97
N PRO A 40 -17.86 -18.99 -33.73
CA PRO A 40 -16.85 -18.42 -34.63
C PRO A 40 -16.87 -19.01 -36.05
N GLY A 41 -17.41 -20.22 -36.22
CA GLY A 41 -17.57 -20.86 -37.53
C GLY A 41 -18.44 -20.05 -38.50
N LEU A 42 -19.35 -19.22 -37.98
CA LEU A 42 -20.19 -18.35 -38.79
C LEU A 42 -19.40 -17.24 -39.50
N LEU A 43 -18.17 -16.93 -39.06
CA LEU A 43 -17.33 -15.94 -39.72
C LEU A 43 -17.07 -16.28 -41.19
N GLY A 44 -16.97 -17.57 -41.56
CA GLY A 44 -16.84 -17.99 -42.95
C GLY A 44 -18.01 -17.51 -43.82
N PRO A 45 -19.23 -18.04 -43.64
CA PRO A 45 -20.38 -17.66 -44.47
C PRO A 45 -20.89 -16.24 -44.23
N LYS A 46 -20.58 -15.60 -43.09
CA LYS A 46 -21.09 -14.26 -42.73
C LYS A 46 -20.03 -13.17 -42.76
N ALA A 47 -18.83 -13.43 -43.29
CA ALA A 47 -17.74 -12.46 -43.39
C ALA A 47 -18.20 -11.10 -43.95
N VAL A 48 -19.00 -11.11 -45.03
CA VAL A 48 -19.50 -9.89 -45.67
C VAL A 48 -20.31 -9.01 -44.72
N TYR A 49 -21.12 -9.61 -43.84
CA TYR A 49 -21.93 -8.85 -42.88
C TYR A 49 -21.06 -8.15 -41.82
N VAL A 50 -19.94 -8.76 -41.44
CA VAL A 50 -18.97 -8.16 -40.51
C VAL A 50 -18.36 -6.90 -41.14
N PHE A 51 -17.87 -7.01 -42.38
CA PHE A 51 -17.28 -5.87 -43.08
C PHE A 51 -18.31 -4.78 -43.42
N MET A 52 -19.56 -5.16 -43.74
CA MET A 52 -20.66 -4.21 -43.90
C MET A 52 -20.95 -3.46 -42.59
N ALA A 53 -21.04 -4.18 -41.47
CA ALA A 53 -21.28 -3.59 -40.16
C ALA A 53 -20.16 -2.61 -39.78
N LEU A 54 -18.90 -3.02 -39.93
CA LEU A 54 -17.74 -2.17 -39.70
C LEU A 54 -17.79 -0.89 -40.56
N SER A 55 -18.07 -1.03 -41.86
CA SER A 55 -18.18 0.10 -42.80
C SER A 55 -19.29 1.07 -42.39
N PHE A 56 -20.48 0.56 -42.05
CA PHE A 56 -21.59 1.40 -41.61
C PHE A 56 -21.28 2.14 -40.31
N CYS A 57 -20.62 1.48 -39.36
CA CYS A 57 -20.19 2.12 -38.12
C CYS A 57 -19.14 3.20 -38.39
N ARG A 58 -18.11 2.91 -39.20
CA ARG A 58 -17.08 3.88 -39.60
C ARG A 58 -17.69 5.10 -40.26
N ASP A 59 -18.63 4.91 -41.17
CA ASP A 59 -19.29 6.00 -41.90
C ASP A 59 -20.08 6.91 -40.94
N GLU A 60 -20.82 6.33 -39.98
CA GLU A 60 -21.59 7.11 -39.00
C GLU A 60 -20.70 7.82 -37.96
N VAL A 61 -19.58 7.21 -37.57
CA VAL A 61 -18.57 7.83 -36.68
C VAL A 61 -17.89 9.00 -37.39
N THR A 62 -17.36 8.78 -38.60
CA THR A 62 -16.69 9.82 -39.39
C THR A 62 -17.63 10.96 -39.76
N TRP A 63 -18.92 10.65 -40.03
CA TRP A 63 -19.95 11.66 -40.22
C TRP A 63 -20.11 12.54 -38.98
N LEU A 64 -20.21 11.92 -37.80
CA LEU A 64 -20.37 12.64 -36.53
C LEU A 64 -19.16 13.56 -36.29
N CYS A 65 -17.93 13.05 -36.45
CA CYS A 65 -16.71 13.83 -36.22
C CYS A 65 -16.67 15.13 -37.04
N ARG A 66 -17.03 15.05 -38.32
CA ARG A 66 -17.02 16.22 -39.22
C ARG A 66 -18.15 17.19 -38.89
N HIS A 67 -19.34 16.70 -38.52
CA HIS A 67 -20.50 17.58 -38.32
C HIS A 67 -20.55 18.18 -36.91
N SER A 68 -19.96 17.54 -35.90
CA SER A 68 -19.93 18.06 -34.52
C SER A 68 -19.12 19.35 -34.38
N GLU A 69 -18.05 19.53 -35.16
CA GLU A 69 -17.22 20.74 -35.09
C GLU A 69 -17.71 21.88 -36.01
N HIS A 70 -18.31 21.55 -37.15
CA HIS A 70 -18.63 22.53 -38.18
C HIS A 70 -20.08 23.03 -38.16
N VAL A 71 -21.00 22.33 -37.47
CA VAL A 71 -22.42 22.74 -37.37
C VAL A 71 -22.64 23.56 -36.09
N SER A 72 -22.06 24.76 -36.03
CA SER A 72 -22.17 25.68 -34.87
C SER A 72 -23.48 26.49 -34.82
N LYS A 73 -24.36 26.37 -35.83
CA LYS A 73 -25.62 27.12 -35.97
C LYS A 73 -26.87 26.23 -36.13
N SER A 74 -26.88 25.05 -35.49
CA SER A 74 -28.11 24.22 -35.43
C SER A 74 -29.04 24.69 -34.32
N LYS A 75 -30.36 24.61 -34.53
CA LYS A 75 -31.37 24.83 -33.47
C LYS A 75 -31.32 23.74 -32.39
N TYR A 76 -30.75 22.57 -32.68
CA TYR A 76 -30.66 21.42 -31.78
C TYR A 76 -29.21 20.88 -31.75
N PRO A 77 -28.33 21.42 -30.89
CA PRO A 77 -26.94 21.00 -30.79
C PRO A 77 -26.77 19.58 -30.23
N GLU A 78 -27.73 19.08 -29.45
CA GLU A 78 -27.75 17.73 -28.88
C GLU A 78 -27.88 16.60 -29.93
N GLU A 79 -28.24 16.93 -31.17
CA GLU A 79 -28.30 15.94 -32.25
C GLU A 79 -26.92 15.58 -32.81
N PHE A 80 -25.92 16.43 -32.56
CA PHE A 80 -24.53 16.27 -33.00
C PHE A 80 -23.61 15.81 -31.87
N THR A 81 -24.17 15.32 -30.77
CA THR A 81 -23.45 14.67 -29.67
C THR A 81 -23.98 13.24 -29.48
N ASP A 82 -23.12 12.33 -29.02
CA ASP A 82 -23.52 10.96 -28.71
C ASP A 82 -22.74 10.44 -27.50
N SER A 83 -23.39 10.43 -26.34
CA SER A 83 -22.81 9.94 -25.08
C SER A 83 -22.55 8.43 -25.09
N TYR A 84 -23.12 7.70 -26.05
CA TYR A 84 -22.99 6.24 -26.18
C TYR A 84 -22.02 5.86 -27.31
N LEU A 85 -21.23 6.81 -27.82
CA LEU A 85 -20.30 6.52 -28.92
C LEU A 85 -19.20 5.54 -28.50
N ALA A 86 -18.76 5.60 -27.23
CA ALA A 86 -17.76 4.69 -26.68
C ALA A 86 -18.16 3.21 -26.87
N GLU A 87 -19.43 2.88 -26.65
CA GLU A 87 -19.95 1.53 -26.89
C GLU A 87 -19.81 1.11 -28.35
N LEU A 88 -20.14 1.99 -29.30
CA LEU A 88 -20.02 1.68 -30.73
C LEU A 88 -18.56 1.44 -31.14
N LEU A 89 -17.65 2.30 -30.68
CA LEU A 89 -16.21 2.16 -30.92
C LEU A 89 -15.67 0.84 -30.35
N PHE A 90 -16.10 0.50 -29.13
CA PHE A 90 -15.74 -0.74 -28.47
C PHE A 90 -16.23 -1.97 -29.23
N LEU A 91 -17.48 -1.96 -29.70
CA LEU A 91 -18.06 -3.06 -30.47
C LEU A 91 -17.37 -3.25 -31.83
N MET A 92 -16.99 -2.16 -32.51
CA MET A 92 -16.17 -2.24 -33.73
C MET A 92 -14.85 -2.97 -33.45
N GLU A 93 -14.17 -2.60 -32.36
CA GLU A 93 -12.89 -3.21 -31.98
C GLU A 93 -13.05 -4.70 -31.57
N LYS A 94 -14.15 -5.08 -30.92
CA LYS A 94 -14.44 -6.51 -30.68
C LYS A 94 -14.60 -7.30 -31.98
N LEU A 95 -15.33 -6.77 -32.96
CA LEU A 95 -15.47 -7.43 -34.27
C LEU A 95 -14.13 -7.57 -34.97
N ARG A 96 -13.30 -6.52 -34.97
CA ARG A 96 -11.93 -6.55 -35.53
C ARG A 96 -11.10 -7.67 -34.90
N ARG A 97 -11.14 -7.80 -33.57
CA ARG A 97 -10.43 -8.89 -32.86
C ARG A 97 -10.96 -10.27 -33.15
N LEU A 98 -12.27 -10.45 -33.28
CA LEU A 98 -12.86 -11.74 -33.66
C LEU A 98 -12.35 -12.18 -35.02
N VAL A 99 -12.30 -11.26 -35.99
CA VAL A 99 -11.75 -11.53 -37.33
C VAL A 99 -10.27 -11.90 -37.25
N ARG A 100 -9.43 -11.12 -36.54
CA ARG A 100 -8.00 -11.43 -36.35
C ARG A 100 -7.77 -12.79 -35.68
N ARG A 101 -8.51 -13.07 -34.60
CA ARG A 101 -8.36 -14.30 -33.81
C ARG A 101 -8.75 -15.55 -34.60
N HIS A 102 -9.74 -15.43 -35.47
CA HIS A 102 -10.31 -16.55 -36.22
C HIS A 102 -10.02 -16.49 -37.73
N GLN A 103 -8.93 -15.82 -38.13
CA GLN A 103 -8.53 -15.71 -39.54
C GLN A 103 -8.37 -17.07 -40.24
N ASN A 104 -7.91 -18.09 -39.52
CA ASN A 104 -7.80 -19.46 -40.07
C ASN A 104 -9.16 -20.04 -40.51
N ILE A 105 -10.25 -19.69 -39.82
CA ILE A 105 -11.61 -20.15 -40.17
C ILE A 105 -12.06 -19.50 -41.48
N LEU A 106 -11.80 -18.19 -41.63
CA LEU A 106 -12.07 -17.45 -42.87
C LEU A 106 -11.30 -18.06 -44.04
N GLN A 107 -9.99 -18.29 -43.87
CA GLN A 107 -9.14 -18.88 -44.89
C GLN A 107 -9.62 -20.27 -45.30
N ARG A 108 -9.91 -21.14 -44.34
CA ARG A 108 -10.37 -22.51 -44.61
C ARG A 108 -11.68 -22.52 -45.41
N TYR A 109 -12.65 -21.70 -45.01
CA TYR A 109 -13.95 -21.62 -45.68
C TYR A 109 -13.81 -21.10 -47.12
N HIS A 110 -13.08 -20.00 -47.31
CA HIS A 110 -12.95 -19.37 -48.63
C HIS A 110 -12.04 -20.15 -49.59
N VAL A 111 -11.06 -20.91 -49.11
CA VAL A 111 -10.30 -21.85 -49.97
C VAL A 111 -11.20 -22.92 -50.56
N GLN A 112 -12.11 -23.50 -49.75
CA GLN A 112 -13.06 -24.50 -50.23
C GLN A 112 -14.03 -23.90 -51.25
N TYR A 113 -14.52 -22.69 -50.98
CA TYR A 113 -15.42 -21.97 -51.88
C TYR A 113 -14.75 -21.69 -53.23
N LEU A 114 -13.52 -21.18 -53.20
CA LEU A 114 -12.77 -20.80 -54.40
C LEU A 114 -12.41 -22.00 -55.28
N SER A 115 -11.91 -23.10 -54.69
CA SER A 115 -11.44 -24.24 -55.47
C SER A 115 -12.55 -25.12 -56.04
N HIS A 116 -13.70 -25.20 -55.37
CA HIS A 116 -14.78 -26.11 -55.78
C HIS A 116 -15.92 -25.39 -56.50
N PHE A 117 -16.40 -24.26 -55.96
CA PHE A 117 -17.56 -23.59 -56.51
C PHE A 117 -17.17 -22.49 -57.51
N ASP A 118 -16.35 -21.53 -57.08
CA ASP A 118 -16.05 -20.36 -57.91
C ASP A 118 -15.27 -20.73 -59.17
N ALA A 119 -14.28 -21.63 -59.06
CA ALA A 119 -13.51 -22.11 -60.20
C ALA A 119 -14.40 -22.80 -61.24
N GLN A 120 -15.38 -23.60 -60.79
CA GLN A 120 -16.30 -24.32 -61.68
C GLN A 120 -17.27 -23.37 -62.38
N VAL A 121 -17.89 -22.45 -61.63
CA VAL A 121 -18.81 -21.45 -62.19
C VAL A 121 -18.08 -20.54 -63.18
N LEU A 122 -16.89 -20.06 -62.83
CA LEU A 122 -16.07 -19.24 -63.71
C LEU A 122 -15.68 -19.99 -64.98
N SER A 123 -15.27 -21.26 -64.87
CA SER A 123 -14.91 -22.08 -66.02
C SER A 123 -16.07 -22.29 -66.99
N ASN A 124 -17.29 -22.53 -66.49
CA ASN A 124 -18.48 -22.67 -67.33
C ASN A 124 -18.79 -21.37 -68.08
N ILE A 125 -18.76 -20.23 -67.38
CA ILE A 125 -19.04 -18.92 -68.00
C ILE A 125 -18.00 -18.58 -69.08
N ILE A 126 -16.72 -18.92 -68.86
CA ILE A 126 -15.66 -18.69 -69.87
C ILE A 126 -15.88 -19.57 -71.11
N GLN A 127 -16.32 -20.83 -70.94
CA GLN A 127 -16.59 -21.75 -72.06
C GLN A 127 -17.78 -21.31 -72.91
N ASP A 128 -18.74 -20.59 -72.33
CA ASP A 128 -19.92 -20.07 -73.03
C ASP A 128 -19.63 -18.80 -73.86
N LEU A 129 -18.42 -18.24 -73.79
CA LEU A 129 -18.03 -17.06 -74.56
C LEU A 129 -17.81 -17.39 -76.05
N THR A 130 -18.50 -16.67 -76.93
CA THR A 130 -18.42 -16.86 -78.39
C THR A 130 -17.20 -16.21 -79.04
N VAL A 131 -16.67 -15.13 -78.46
CA VAL A 131 -15.49 -14.40 -78.95
C VAL A 131 -14.64 -13.96 -77.75
N CYS A 132 -13.40 -14.44 -77.68
CA CYS A 132 -12.42 -14.02 -76.66
C CYS A 132 -11.03 -13.91 -77.31
N PRO A 133 -10.38 -12.73 -77.32
CA PRO A 133 -9.02 -12.61 -77.84
C PRO A 133 -8.00 -13.32 -76.95
N GLU A 134 -6.79 -13.53 -77.49
CA GLU A 134 -5.78 -14.38 -76.86
C GLU A 134 -5.33 -13.86 -75.49
N GLU A 135 -5.14 -12.54 -75.33
CA GLU A 135 -4.67 -11.94 -74.07
C GLU A 135 -5.71 -12.10 -72.94
N GLU A 136 -6.98 -11.84 -73.22
CA GLU A 136 -8.08 -12.01 -72.26
C GLU A 136 -8.29 -13.50 -71.91
N SER A 137 -8.16 -14.39 -72.90
CA SER A 137 -8.28 -15.84 -72.70
C SER A 137 -7.16 -16.39 -71.80
N VAL A 138 -5.93 -15.90 -71.95
CA VAL A 138 -4.80 -16.25 -71.08
C VAL A 138 -5.05 -15.80 -69.64
N ILE A 139 -5.55 -14.58 -69.44
CA ILE A 139 -5.88 -14.06 -68.10
C ILE A 139 -7.01 -14.89 -67.45
N MET A 140 -8.09 -15.15 -68.19
CA MET A 140 -9.24 -15.91 -67.70
C MET A 140 -8.89 -17.36 -67.35
N SER A 141 -8.08 -18.03 -68.17
CA SER A 141 -7.60 -19.38 -67.88
C SER A 141 -6.64 -19.43 -66.69
N SER A 142 -5.78 -18.40 -66.54
CA SER A 142 -4.93 -18.24 -65.35
C SER A 142 -5.75 -18.14 -64.06
N PHE A 143 -6.91 -17.48 -64.07
CA PHE A 143 -7.80 -17.44 -62.90
C PHE A 143 -8.29 -18.82 -62.51
N VAL A 144 -8.86 -19.59 -63.46
CA VAL A 144 -9.39 -20.94 -63.17
C VAL A 144 -8.29 -21.88 -62.67
N ASN A 145 -7.10 -21.82 -63.26
CA ASN A 145 -5.95 -22.61 -62.84
C ASN A 145 -5.49 -22.24 -61.42
N SER A 146 -5.41 -20.94 -61.12
CA SER A 146 -5.01 -20.44 -59.80
C SER A 146 -6.01 -20.87 -58.72
N LEU A 147 -7.31 -20.75 -58.99
CA LEU A 147 -8.38 -21.10 -58.04
C LEU A 147 -8.49 -22.61 -57.80
N SER A 148 -8.44 -23.42 -58.86
CA SER A 148 -8.54 -24.89 -58.77
C SER A 148 -7.35 -25.55 -58.07
N SER A 149 -6.18 -24.88 -58.06
CA SER A 149 -4.98 -25.36 -57.36
C SER A 149 -5.04 -25.23 -55.83
N LEU A 150 -6.05 -24.52 -55.30
CA LEU A 150 -6.15 -24.25 -53.86
C LEU A 150 -6.65 -25.46 -53.08
N THR A 151 -5.98 -25.76 -51.97
CA THR A 151 -6.30 -26.91 -51.11
C THR A 151 -6.27 -26.54 -49.64
N ILE A 152 -7.10 -27.22 -48.85
CA ILE A 152 -7.20 -26.98 -47.39
C ILE A 152 -5.85 -27.22 -46.69
N LYS A 153 -5.03 -28.13 -47.22
CA LYS A 153 -3.67 -28.41 -46.71
C LYS A 153 -2.80 -27.16 -46.66
N GLN A 154 -2.95 -26.22 -47.62
CA GLN A 154 -2.19 -24.97 -47.63
C GLN A 154 -2.53 -24.09 -46.43
N VAL A 155 -3.78 -24.11 -45.94
CA VAL A 155 -4.21 -23.38 -44.75
C VAL A 155 -3.69 -24.05 -43.48
N GLU A 156 -3.74 -25.39 -43.42
CA GLU A 156 -3.23 -26.17 -42.28
C GLU A 156 -1.71 -26.00 -42.12
N GLU A 157 -0.99 -25.90 -43.24
CA GLU A 157 0.46 -25.60 -43.30
C GLU A 157 0.80 -24.11 -43.11
N LYS A 158 -0.20 -23.23 -42.92
CA LYS A 158 -0.04 -21.77 -42.81
C LYS A 158 0.78 -21.14 -43.94
N LYS A 159 0.57 -21.62 -45.17
CA LYS A 159 1.20 -21.00 -46.35
C LYS A 159 0.67 -19.58 -46.53
N LYS A 160 1.57 -18.66 -46.88
CA LYS A 160 1.18 -17.30 -47.25
C LYS A 160 0.54 -17.33 -48.63
N PHE A 161 -0.71 -16.87 -48.71
CA PHE A 161 -1.42 -16.68 -49.97
C PHE A 161 -1.07 -15.31 -50.55
N GLU A 162 -0.99 -15.20 -51.87
CA GLU A 162 -0.80 -13.94 -52.56
C GLU A 162 -1.65 -13.91 -53.84
N PHE A 163 -2.68 -13.07 -53.84
CA PHE A 163 -3.62 -12.88 -54.96
C PHE A 163 -3.61 -11.44 -55.48
N SER A 164 -2.60 -10.65 -55.13
CA SER A 164 -2.37 -9.29 -55.65
C SER A 164 -2.34 -9.27 -57.19
N GLY A 165 -1.61 -10.21 -57.79
CA GLY A 165 -1.53 -10.41 -59.24
C GLY A 165 -2.89 -10.71 -59.87
N LEU A 166 -3.63 -11.67 -59.32
CA LEU A 166 -4.97 -12.04 -59.80
C LEU A 166 -5.93 -10.84 -59.77
N ARG A 167 -5.92 -10.07 -58.67
CA ARG A 167 -6.78 -8.88 -58.53
C ARG A 167 -6.40 -7.78 -59.52
N LEU A 168 -5.11 -7.59 -59.77
CA LEU A 168 -4.63 -6.62 -60.75
C LEU A 168 -4.94 -7.05 -62.19
N ASP A 169 -4.83 -8.33 -62.50
CA ASP A 169 -5.21 -8.89 -63.80
C ASP A 169 -6.71 -8.79 -64.05
N TRP A 170 -7.55 -8.97 -63.02
CA TRP A 170 -8.97 -8.67 -63.13
C TRP A 170 -9.21 -7.18 -63.45
N PHE A 171 -8.45 -6.29 -62.83
CA PHE A 171 -8.55 -4.86 -63.11
C PHE A 171 -8.09 -4.50 -64.53
N ARG A 172 -7.02 -5.14 -65.04
CA ARG A 172 -6.59 -5.03 -66.44
C ARG A 172 -7.66 -5.53 -67.39
N LEU A 173 -8.27 -6.69 -67.09
CA LEU A 173 -9.33 -7.27 -67.90
C LEU A 173 -10.56 -6.36 -67.95
N GLN A 174 -10.93 -5.72 -66.85
CA GLN A 174 -11.98 -4.68 -66.85
C GLN A 174 -11.63 -3.53 -67.79
N ALA A 175 -10.37 -3.07 -67.80
CA ALA A 175 -9.93 -2.00 -68.69
C ALA A 175 -10.00 -2.43 -70.17
N TYR A 176 -9.52 -3.64 -70.51
CA TYR A 176 -9.55 -4.17 -71.88
C TYR A 176 -10.97 -4.35 -72.41
N THR A 177 -11.89 -4.78 -71.56
CA THR A 177 -13.27 -5.14 -71.97
C THR A 177 -14.29 -4.00 -71.80
N SER A 178 -13.87 -2.84 -71.27
CA SER A 178 -14.75 -1.68 -71.03
C SER A 178 -14.55 -0.51 -72.01
N VAL A 179 -13.56 -0.58 -72.92
CA VAL A 179 -13.36 0.45 -73.96
C VAL A 179 -14.39 0.33 -75.08
N SER A 180 -14.76 1.48 -75.69
CA SER A 180 -15.70 1.49 -76.80
C SER A 180 -15.06 0.82 -78.02
N LYS A 181 -15.57 -0.35 -78.42
CA LYS A 181 -15.06 -1.28 -79.45
C LYS A 181 -14.12 -2.40 -78.95
N ALA A 182 -14.13 -2.73 -77.67
CA ALA A 182 -13.51 -3.96 -77.21
C ALA A 182 -14.13 -5.18 -77.94
N PRO A 183 -13.32 -6.16 -78.40
CA PRO A 183 -13.81 -7.39 -79.03
C PRO A 183 -14.64 -8.24 -78.07
N LEU A 184 -14.28 -8.25 -76.79
CA LEU A 184 -15.09 -8.77 -75.70
C LEU A 184 -15.61 -7.60 -74.86
N GLN A 185 -16.93 -7.40 -74.82
CA GLN A 185 -17.53 -6.29 -74.07
C GLN A 185 -18.10 -6.75 -72.73
N LEU A 186 -17.66 -6.12 -71.64
CA LEU A 186 -18.15 -6.43 -70.29
C LEU A 186 -19.61 -6.01 -70.09
N ARG A 187 -20.07 -5.03 -70.87
CA ARG A 187 -21.48 -4.59 -70.88
C ARG A 187 -22.43 -5.68 -71.38
N GLU A 188 -21.97 -6.57 -72.26
CA GLU A 188 -22.80 -7.65 -72.79
C GLU A 188 -22.70 -8.90 -71.91
N ASN A 189 -21.59 -9.04 -71.17
CA ASN A 189 -21.27 -10.20 -70.34
C ASN A 189 -21.24 -9.84 -68.85
N HIS A 190 -22.38 -9.43 -68.30
CA HIS A 190 -22.51 -8.97 -66.91
C HIS A 190 -22.19 -10.04 -65.85
N ASP A 191 -22.38 -11.32 -66.18
CA ASP A 191 -22.21 -12.40 -65.21
C ASP A 191 -20.74 -12.67 -64.89
N ILE A 192 -19.83 -12.44 -65.84
CA ILE A 192 -18.37 -12.44 -65.60
C ILE A 192 -18.02 -11.40 -64.55
N ALA A 193 -18.53 -10.17 -64.70
CA ALA A 193 -18.25 -9.10 -63.75
C ALA A 193 -18.75 -9.42 -62.33
N LYS A 194 -19.97 -9.96 -62.21
CA LYS A 194 -20.56 -10.34 -60.91
C LYS A 194 -19.75 -11.45 -60.23
N VAL A 195 -19.43 -12.52 -60.96
CA VAL A 195 -18.70 -13.67 -60.42
C VAL A 195 -17.27 -13.27 -60.08
N MET A 196 -16.57 -12.55 -60.96
CA MET A 196 -15.21 -12.09 -60.67
C MET A 196 -15.13 -11.13 -59.49
N ASN A 197 -16.10 -10.23 -59.32
CA ASN A 197 -16.14 -9.37 -58.13
C ASN A 197 -16.35 -10.16 -56.83
N LEU A 198 -17.16 -11.22 -56.87
CA LEU A 198 -17.32 -12.14 -55.75
C LEU A 198 -16.02 -12.93 -55.46
N ILE A 199 -15.36 -13.43 -56.51
CA ILE A 199 -14.06 -14.12 -56.41
C ILE A 199 -13.01 -13.19 -55.81
N VAL A 200 -12.95 -11.92 -56.23
CA VAL A 200 -12.04 -10.93 -55.66
C VAL A 200 -12.29 -10.75 -54.17
N PHE A 201 -13.55 -10.69 -53.73
CA PHE A 201 -13.87 -10.65 -52.31
C PHE A 201 -13.39 -11.91 -51.58
N HIS A 202 -13.66 -13.10 -52.12
CA HIS A 202 -13.21 -14.37 -51.53
C HIS A 202 -11.68 -14.49 -51.47
N THR A 203 -10.95 -14.02 -52.50
CA THR A 203 -9.47 -14.01 -52.46
C THR A 203 -8.95 -13.05 -51.39
N LYS A 204 -9.57 -11.87 -51.20
CA LYS A 204 -9.23 -10.96 -50.09
C LYS A 204 -9.38 -11.63 -48.72
N MET A 205 -10.31 -12.58 -48.56
CA MET A 205 -10.47 -13.34 -47.31
C MET A 205 -9.31 -14.30 -47.02
N LEU A 206 -8.43 -14.55 -48.00
CA LEU A 206 -7.26 -15.40 -47.85
C LEU A 206 -6.02 -14.60 -47.47
N ASP A 207 -5.73 -13.51 -48.18
CA ASP A 207 -4.45 -12.78 -48.09
C ASP A 207 -4.56 -11.31 -47.61
N SER A 208 -5.71 -10.65 -47.77
CA SER A 208 -5.90 -9.21 -47.52
C SER A 208 -6.99 -8.91 -46.49
N VAL A 209 -7.16 -9.77 -45.48
CA VAL A 209 -8.15 -9.56 -44.40
C VAL A 209 -7.83 -8.32 -43.58
N GLU A 210 -6.55 -8.08 -43.24
CA GLU A 210 -6.12 -6.89 -42.52
C GLU A 210 -6.36 -5.62 -43.34
N ASP A 211 -5.98 -5.60 -44.63
CA ASP A 211 -6.21 -4.46 -45.51
C ASP A 211 -7.71 -4.12 -45.62
N LEU A 212 -8.57 -5.13 -45.77
CA LEU A 212 -10.01 -4.92 -45.84
C LEU A 212 -10.58 -4.43 -44.51
N MET A 213 -10.04 -4.90 -43.39
CA MET A 213 -10.43 -4.40 -42.08
C MET A 213 -10.04 -2.93 -41.90
N VAL A 214 -8.86 -2.51 -42.35
CA VAL A 214 -8.47 -1.09 -42.39
C VAL A 214 -9.43 -0.31 -43.30
N GLU A 215 -9.66 -0.78 -44.53
CA GLU A 215 -10.56 -0.15 -45.51
C GLU A 215 -11.97 0.11 -44.93
N THR A 216 -12.49 -0.83 -44.14
CA THR A 216 -13.87 -0.80 -43.62
C THR A 216 -14.01 -0.23 -42.20
N SER A 217 -12.97 -0.21 -41.39
CA SER A 217 -13.06 0.18 -39.97
C SER A 217 -12.05 1.22 -39.52
N ASP A 218 -11.23 1.78 -40.42
CA ASP A 218 -10.25 2.78 -40.05
C ASP A 218 -10.91 4.05 -39.46
N LEU A 219 -10.40 4.42 -38.29
CA LEU A 219 -10.81 5.59 -37.52
C LEU A 219 -9.62 6.51 -37.21
N SER A 220 -8.54 6.39 -37.98
CA SER A 220 -7.38 7.30 -37.95
C SER A 220 -7.77 8.78 -38.03
N ILE A 221 -8.94 9.11 -38.60
CA ILE A 221 -9.52 10.46 -38.65
C ILE A 221 -9.47 11.20 -37.30
N PHE A 222 -9.57 10.48 -36.17
CA PHE A 222 -9.53 11.10 -34.85
C PHE A 222 -8.18 11.77 -34.53
N CYS A 223 -7.10 11.44 -35.23
CA CYS A 223 -5.82 12.15 -35.10
C CYS A 223 -5.91 13.63 -35.50
N PHE A 224 -6.90 13.99 -36.33
CA PHE A 224 -7.18 15.37 -36.73
C PHE A 224 -8.30 16.02 -35.91
N TYR A 225 -9.02 15.23 -35.09
CA TYR A 225 -10.16 15.66 -34.26
C TYR A 225 -9.91 15.37 -32.77
N VAL A 226 -8.69 15.63 -32.29
CA VAL A 226 -8.24 15.30 -30.93
C VAL A 226 -9.14 15.90 -29.84
N ARG A 227 -9.55 17.17 -29.99
CA ARG A 227 -10.41 17.85 -29.02
C ARG A 227 -11.76 17.16 -28.85
N LEU A 228 -12.33 16.67 -29.94
CA LEU A 228 -13.57 15.91 -29.90
C LEU A 228 -13.36 14.57 -29.20
N LEU A 229 -12.25 13.88 -29.52
CA LEU A 229 -11.90 12.60 -28.90
C LEU A 229 -11.74 12.73 -27.38
N GLU A 230 -11.00 13.73 -26.90
CA GLU A 230 -10.82 14.02 -25.47
C GLU A 230 -12.15 14.35 -24.80
N LYS A 231 -13.02 15.13 -25.44
CA LYS A 231 -14.36 15.45 -24.93
C LYS A 231 -15.25 14.21 -24.80
N LEU A 232 -15.21 13.33 -25.80
CA LEU A 232 -15.96 12.06 -25.79
C LEU A 232 -15.45 11.13 -24.68
N PHE A 233 -14.13 11.06 -24.49
CA PHE A 233 -13.52 10.32 -23.40
C PHE A 233 -13.95 10.88 -22.04
N ALA A 234 -13.84 12.20 -21.83
CA ALA A 234 -14.26 12.84 -20.58
C ALA A 234 -15.74 12.55 -20.24
N SER A 235 -16.64 12.68 -21.23
CA SER A 235 -18.06 12.33 -21.04
C SER A 235 -18.28 10.84 -20.75
N THR A 236 -17.42 9.95 -21.25
CA THR A 236 -17.49 8.50 -20.96
C THR A 236 -17.07 8.23 -19.52
N MET A 237 -16.05 8.95 -19.02
CA MET A 237 -15.52 8.80 -17.67
C MET A 237 -16.49 9.28 -16.58
N GLU A 238 -17.41 10.19 -16.91
CA GLU A 238 -18.44 10.69 -16.00
C GLU A 238 -19.63 9.73 -15.81
N GLU A 239 -19.90 8.85 -16.79
CA GLU A 239 -21.07 7.98 -16.83
C GLU A 239 -20.69 6.52 -16.48
N PRO A 240 -21.10 5.97 -15.31
CA PRO A 240 -20.66 4.65 -14.85
C PRO A 240 -20.99 3.52 -15.83
N SER A 241 -22.14 3.59 -16.51
CA SER A 241 -22.56 2.58 -17.49
C SER A 241 -21.69 2.57 -18.75
N MET A 242 -20.98 3.65 -19.05
CA MET A 242 -20.09 3.78 -20.21
C MET A 242 -18.63 3.42 -19.89
N LEU A 243 -18.22 3.40 -18.62
CA LEU A 243 -16.85 3.05 -18.20
C LEU A 243 -16.38 1.71 -18.73
N ARG A 244 -17.32 0.77 -18.91
CA ARG A 244 -17.09 -0.54 -19.52
C ARG A 244 -16.40 -0.46 -20.88
N TYR A 245 -16.67 0.60 -21.63
CA TYR A 245 -16.23 0.78 -23.00
C TYR A 245 -15.03 1.73 -23.14
N ALA A 246 -14.54 2.29 -22.03
CA ALA A 246 -13.50 3.32 -22.02
C ALA A 246 -12.18 2.86 -22.67
N ILE A 247 -11.87 1.55 -22.65
CA ILE A 247 -10.66 1.00 -23.27
C ILE A 247 -10.63 1.20 -24.79
N ALA A 248 -11.79 1.44 -25.43
CA ALA A 248 -11.85 1.72 -26.87
C ALA A 248 -11.03 2.96 -27.26
N PHE A 249 -10.91 3.96 -26.37
CA PHE A 249 -10.16 5.20 -26.66
C PHE A 249 -8.64 4.96 -26.75
N PRO A 250 -7.97 4.31 -25.78
CA PRO A 250 -6.56 3.90 -25.93
C PRO A 250 -6.32 3.00 -27.16
N LEU A 251 -7.23 2.08 -27.45
CA LEU A 251 -7.08 1.13 -28.57
C LEU A 251 -7.16 1.83 -29.92
N LEU A 252 -8.02 2.85 -30.03
CA LEU A 252 -8.16 3.69 -31.21
C LEU A 252 -6.85 4.39 -31.59
N CYS A 253 -5.98 4.71 -30.62
CA CYS A 253 -4.68 5.32 -30.91
C CYS A 253 -3.79 4.44 -31.81
N ALA A 254 -4.02 3.12 -31.86
CA ALA A 254 -3.30 2.23 -32.77
C ALA A 254 -3.63 2.52 -34.26
N ASP A 255 -4.85 2.99 -34.54
CA ASP A 255 -5.30 3.28 -35.91
C ASP A 255 -4.62 4.52 -36.49
N PHE A 256 -3.99 5.38 -35.67
CA PHE A 256 -3.36 6.62 -36.14
C PHE A 256 -2.19 6.36 -37.10
N SER A 257 -1.59 5.17 -37.04
CA SER A 257 -0.56 4.73 -37.98
C SER A 257 -1.06 4.67 -39.43
N HIS A 258 -2.35 4.37 -39.64
CA HIS A 258 -2.95 4.27 -40.97
C HIS A 258 -3.17 5.62 -41.67
N ALA A 259 -3.13 6.73 -40.93
CA ALA A 259 -3.23 8.07 -41.52
C ALA A 259 -1.97 8.45 -42.33
N SER A 260 -0.85 7.79 -42.07
CA SER A 260 0.43 8.11 -42.72
C SER A 260 0.50 7.61 -44.16
N HIS A 261 1.10 8.40 -45.04
CA HIS A 261 1.36 7.99 -46.43
C HIS A 261 2.88 8.01 -46.73
N PRO A 262 3.42 7.05 -47.50
CA PRO A 262 4.84 7.01 -47.86
C PRO A 262 5.36 8.26 -48.61
N LEU A 263 4.46 9.06 -49.19
CA LEU A 263 4.79 10.32 -49.86
C LEU A 263 4.87 11.52 -48.91
N CYS A 264 4.50 11.38 -47.63
CA CYS A 264 4.68 12.39 -46.60
C CYS A 264 5.26 11.76 -45.32
N PRO A 265 6.51 11.26 -45.36
CA PRO A 265 7.13 10.65 -44.18
C PRO A 265 7.35 11.63 -43.03
N GLU A 266 7.34 12.94 -43.28
CA GLU A 266 7.60 14.00 -42.31
C GLU A 266 6.53 14.08 -41.21
N GLU A 267 5.29 13.66 -41.49
CA GLU A 267 4.20 13.68 -40.51
C GLU A 267 4.23 12.49 -39.54
N TYR A 268 4.93 11.40 -39.89
CA TYR A 268 4.93 10.15 -39.12
C TYR A 268 5.40 10.35 -37.66
N PRO A 269 6.53 11.03 -37.37
CA PRO A 269 6.96 11.25 -35.98
C PRO A 269 5.95 12.08 -35.18
N HIS A 270 5.23 13.01 -35.83
CA HIS A 270 4.22 13.83 -35.18
C HIS A 270 2.98 13.00 -34.82
N LEU A 271 2.50 12.17 -35.75
CA LEU A 271 1.39 11.25 -35.51
C LEU A 271 1.71 10.24 -34.40
N GLN A 272 2.92 9.67 -34.41
CA GLN A 272 3.37 8.75 -33.37
C GLN A 272 3.36 9.41 -31.99
N SER A 273 3.97 10.61 -31.86
CA SER A 273 4.00 11.34 -30.60
C SER A 273 2.60 11.69 -30.10
N CYS A 274 1.71 12.14 -30.99
CA CYS A 274 0.32 12.45 -30.66
C CYS A 274 -0.45 11.21 -30.17
N ALA A 275 -0.35 10.08 -30.89
CA ALA A 275 -1.03 8.84 -30.55
C ALA A 275 -0.57 8.28 -29.19
N LEU A 276 0.74 8.28 -28.93
CA LEU A 276 1.31 7.81 -27.66
C LEU A 276 0.92 8.74 -26.50
N GLY A 277 0.97 10.05 -26.70
CA GLY A 277 0.54 11.03 -25.70
C GLY A 277 -0.92 10.84 -25.28
N LEU A 278 -1.82 10.68 -26.26
CA LEU A 278 -3.24 10.42 -26.00
C LEU A 278 -3.48 9.07 -25.33
N CYS A 279 -2.85 8.00 -25.83
CA CYS A 279 -2.97 6.66 -25.25
C CYS A 279 -2.54 6.65 -23.77
N ASN A 280 -1.39 7.27 -23.45
CA ASN A 280 -0.92 7.42 -22.08
C ASN A 280 -1.91 8.20 -21.22
N ASN A 281 -2.38 9.35 -21.69
CA ASN A 281 -3.33 10.19 -20.95
C ASN A 281 -4.64 9.44 -20.64
N PHE A 282 -5.20 8.73 -21.62
CA PHE A 282 -6.43 7.96 -21.40
C PHE A 282 -6.24 6.85 -20.38
N LEU A 283 -5.15 6.07 -20.48
CA LEU A 283 -4.86 5.00 -19.53
C LEU A 283 -4.55 5.54 -18.13
N GLU A 284 -3.86 6.66 -18.01
CA GLU A 284 -3.62 7.33 -16.74
C GLU A 284 -4.92 7.78 -16.08
N GLU A 285 -5.84 8.41 -16.80
CA GLU A 285 -7.11 8.87 -16.23
C GLU A 285 -8.01 7.69 -15.85
N MET A 286 -8.04 6.62 -16.66
CA MET A 286 -8.72 5.37 -16.31
C MET A 286 -8.14 4.75 -15.03
N ALA A 287 -6.82 4.66 -14.93
CA ALA A 287 -6.14 4.14 -13.75
C ALA A 287 -6.37 5.02 -12.52
N LYS A 288 -6.36 6.36 -12.66
CA LYS A 288 -6.64 7.31 -11.57
C LYS A 288 -8.07 7.15 -11.06
N GLN A 289 -9.07 7.05 -11.94
CA GLN A 289 -10.47 6.87 -11.52
C GLN A 289 -10.68 5.51 -10.83
N ALA A 290 -10.12 4.43 -11.39
CA ALA A 290 -10.17 3.11 -10.78
C ALA A 290 -9.50 3.11 -9.39
N CYS A 291 -8.30 3.70 -9.28
CA CYS A 291 -7.58 3.82 -8.02
C CYS A 291 -8.36 4.63 -6.98
N THR A 292 -8.92 5.79 -7.35
CA THR A 292 -9.79 6.59 -6.45
C THR A 292 -10.96 5.75 -5.95
N CYS A 293 -11.66 5.05 -6.85
CA CYS A 293 -12.81 4.23 -6.48
C CYS A 293 -12.44 3.06 -5.54
N ILE A 294 -11.28 2.42 -5.76
CA ILE A 294 -10.75 1.38 -4.87
C ILE A 294 -10.48 1.94 -3.47
N LEU A 295 -9.83 3.11 -3.38
CA LEU A 295 -9.46 3.71 -2.10
C LEU A 295 -10.68 4.24 -1.34
N ASP A 296 -11.67 4.81 -2.04
CA ASP A 296 -12.93 5.26 -1.45
C ASP A 296 -13.73 4.06 -0.92
N ALA A 297 -13.79 2.96 -1.68
CA ALA A 297 -14.44 1.73 -1.23
C ALA A 297 -13.69 1.09 -0.04
N SER A 298 -12.36 1.18 -0.02
CA SER A 298 -11.54 0.73 1.12
C SER A 298 -11.80 1.59 2.36
N ALA A 299 -11.96 2.91 2.19
CA ALA A 299 -12.31 3.83 3.27
C ALA A 299 -13.70 3.54 3.86
N GLU A 300 -14.70 3.27 3.00
CA GLU A 300 -16.03 2.84 3.46
C GLU A 300 -15.95 1.52 4.25
N GLN A 301 -15.17 0.54 3.76
CA GLN A 301 -14.97 -0.71 4.48
C GLN A 301 -14.27 -0.51 5.82
N ARG A 302 -13.29 0.40 5.88
CA ARG A 302 -12.62 0.80 7.13
C ARG A 302 -13.60 1.45 8.11
N ASN A 303 -14.53 2.29 7.65
CA ASN A 303 -15.58 2.87 8.50
C ASN A 303 -16.48 1.79 9.11
N LEU A 304 -16.79 0.72 8.36
CA LEU A 304 -17.53 -0.43 8.88
C LEU A 304 -16.71 -1.22 9.90
N SER A 305 -15.43 -1.46 9.64
CA SER A 305 -14.52 -2.11 10.60
C SER A 305 -14.34 -1.29 11.88
N GLU A 306 -14.32 0.04 11.78
CA GLU A 306 -14.20 0.92 12.96
C GLU A 306 -15.38 0.74 13.93
N GLN A 307 -16.60 0.53 13.41
CA GLN A 307 -17.78 0.28 14.24
C GLN A 307 -17.69 -1.00 15.08
N LEU A 308 -16.80 -1.93 14.73
CA LEU A 308 -16.54 -3.16 15.47
C LEU A 308 -15.57 -2.98 16.65
N LEU A 309 -14.94 -1.82 16.77
CA LEU A 309 -13.97 -1.58 17.85
C LEU A 309 -14.63 -1.58 19.24
N PRO A 310 -13.92 -2.06 20.28
CA PRO A 310 -14.46 -2.15 21.65
C PRO A 310 -15.00 -0.83 22.20
N LYS A 311 -14.45 0.32 21.77
CA LYS A 311 -14.90 1.67 22.18
C LYS A 311 -16.40 1.91 21.97
N HIS A 312 -17.00 1.29 20.95
CA HIS A 312 -18.43 1.44 20.66
C HIS A 312 -19.34 0.62 21.59
N CYS A 313 -18.78 -0.32 22.38
CA CYS A 313 -19.54 -1.11 23.35
C CYS A 313 -19.79 -0.38 24.69
N ALA A 314 -19.13 0.75 24.94
CA ALA A 314 -19.20 1.47 26.22
C ALA A 314 -20.64 1.85 26.62
N ALA A 315 -21.45 2.34 25.67
CA ALA A 315 -22.85 2.69 25.91
C ALA A 315 -23.69 1.46 26.31
N THR A 316 -23.42 0.29 25.73
CA THR A 316 -24.09 -0.96 26.05
C THR A 316 -23.76 -1.43 27.46
N ILE A 317 -22.49 -1.35 27.86
CA ILE A 317 -22.03 -1.70 29.22
C ILE A 317 -22.64 -0.74 30.25
N SER A 318 -22.64 0.57 29.98
CA SER A 318 -23.23 1.59 30.86
C SER A 318 -24.74 1.36 31.06
N LYS A 319 -25.48 1.07 29.97
CA LYS A 319 -26.90 0.71 30.03
C LYS A 319 -27.15 -0.56 30.86
N ALA A 320 -26.31 -1.60 30.70
CA ALA A 320 -26.43 -2.84 31.46
C ALA A 320 -26.14 -2.63 32.97
N ARG A 321 -25.14 -1.81 33.31
CA ARG A 321 -24.79 -1.46 34.70
C ARG A 321 -25.90 -0.65 35.37
N ASN A 322 -26.44 0.36 34.69
CA ASN A 322 -27.50 1.22 35.23
C ASN A 322 -28.84 0.48 35.43
N LYS A 323 -29.15 -0.51 34.56
CA LYS A 323 -30.31 -1.40 34.77
C LYS A 323 -30.18 -2.25 36.04
N ARG A 324 -28.97 -2.65 36.44
CA ARG A 324 -28.73 -3.42 37.68
C ARG A 324 -28.81 -2.55 38.95
N THR A 325 -28.57 -1.25 38.88
CA THR A 325 -28.51 -0.35 40.05
C THR A 325 -29.80 0.42 40.38
N GLN A 326 -30.94 0.14 39.72
CA GLN A 326 -32.25 0.82 39.95
C GLN A 326 -32.19 2.37 40.03
N LYS A 327 -31.21 3.02 39.41
CA LYS A 327 -31.22 4.49 39.28
C LYS A 327 -32.10 4.87 38.10
N ALA A 328 -33.09 5.74 38.34
CA ALA A 328 -34.02 6.24 37.33
C ALA A 328 -33.25 6.81 36.13
N SER A 329 -33.51 6.26 34.95
CA SER A 329 -32.92 6.73 33.70
C SER A 329 -33.37 8.16 33.42
N SER A 330 -32.44 9.11 33.40
CA SER A 330 -32.69 10.45 32.86
C SER A 330 -33.00 10.34 31.36
N LYS A 331 -34.17 10.83 30.95
CA LYS A 331 -34.62 10.87 29.56
C LYS A 331 -33.94 12.01 28.80
N LYS A 332 -33.16 11.67 27.77
CA LYS A 332 -33.22 12.22 26.40
C LYS A 332 -32.44 11.28 25.50
N GLY A 333 -33.16 10.58 24.63
CA GLY A 333 -32.62 9.49 23.83
C GLY A 333 -31.66 10.00 22.77
N GLU A 334 -30.39 9.61 22.89
CA GLU A 334 -29.58 9.41 21.70
C GLU A 334 -30.29 8.37 20.82
N PRO A 335 -30.35 8.58 19.49
CA PRO A 335 -30.87 7.57 18.59
C PRO A 335 -30.11 6.27 18.82
N GLU A 336 -30.85 5.17 18.96
CA GLU A 336 -30.25 3.84 19.08
C GLU A 336 -29.42 3.60 17.82
N ARG A 337 -28.09 3.59 17.95
CA ARG A 337 -27.21 3.33 16.81
C ARG A 337 -27.56 1.96 16.26
N ASP A 338 -27.76 1.91 14.95
CA ASP A 338 -27.96 0.65 14.25
C ASP A 338 -26.78 -0.29 14.53
N LYS A 339 -27.07 -1.56 14.77
CA LYS A 339 -26.03 -2.56 15.03
C LYS A 339 -25.25 -2.82 13.74
N PRO A 340 -23.92 -3.04 13.81
CA PRO A 340 -23.15 -3.48 12.65
C PRO A 340 -23.80 -4.68 11.97
N GLY A 341 -23.93 -4.62 10.65
CA GLY A 341 -24.64 -5.59 9.81
C GLY A 341 -26.02 -5.11 9.34
N ALA A 342 -26.62 -4.10 9.98
CA ALA A 342 -27.89 -3.53 9.53
C ALA A 342 -27.79 -2.88 8.14
N GLU A 343 -26.64 -2.28 7.83
CA GLU A 343 -26.32 -1.68 6.53
C GLU A 343 -26.30 -2.70 5.39
N SER A 344 -26.06 -3.99 5.72
CA SER A 344 -26.04 -5.09 4.76
C SER A 344 -27.43 -5.71 4.50
N HIS A 345 -28.43 -5.42 5.34
CA HIS A 345 -29.79 -5.92 5.19
C HIS A 345 -30.58 -5.13 4.13
N ARG A 346 -30.33 -5.43 2.86
CA ARG A 346 -31.01 -4.78 1.74
C ARG A 346 -32.49 -5.19 1.64
N LYS A 347 -33.38 -4.20 1.63
CA LYS A 347 -34.83 -4.39 1.41
C LYS A 347 -35.20 -4.41 -0.08
N ASP A 348 -34.63 -3.49 -0.86
CA ASP A 348 -34.89 -3.35 -2.30
C ASP A 348 -33.60 -2.91 -3.03
N ARG A 349 -33.43 -3.34 -4.28
CA ARG A 349 -32.31 -2.94 -5.16
C ARG A 349 -32.49 -1.55 -5.76
N SER A 350 -33.70 -1.00 -5.75
CA SER A 350 -33.95 0.39 -6.12
C SER A 350 -33.26 1.39 -5.17
N LEU A 351 -33.01 0.97 -3.92
CA LEU A 351 -32.26 1.72 -2.93
C LEU A 351 -30.76 1.53 -3.15
N VAL A 352 -30.16 2.47 -3.88
CA VAL A 352 -28.73 2.46 -4.23
C VAL A 352 -27.92 3.15 -3.14
N THR A 353 -27.07 2.40 -2.44
CA THR A 353 -26.15 2.94 -1.42
C THR A 353 -24.90 3.56 -2.05
N ASN A 354 -24.07 4.25 -1.27
CA ASN A 354 -22.77 4.74 -1.77
C ASN A 354 -21.87 3.57 -2.21
N LEU A 355 -21.82 2.51 -1.40
CA LEU A 355 -21.04 1.32 -1.69
C LEU A 355 -21.50 0.62 -2.97
N ASP A 356 -22.81 0.66 -3.29
CA ASP A 356 -23.33 0.15 -4.58
C ASP A 356 -22.79 0.92 -5.77
N LYS A 357 -22.77 2.26 -5.68
CA LYS A 357 -22.24 3.12 -6.74
C LYS A 357 -20.75 2.86 -6.95
N LEU A 358 -19.98 2.75 -5.87
CA LEU A 358 -18.55 2.43 -5.92
C LEU A 358 -18.32 1.04 -6.54
N HIS A 359 -19.07 0.01 -6.11
CA HIS A 359 -18.93 -1.33 -6.67
C HIS A 359 -19.30 -1.41 -8.15
N LEU A 360 -20.34 -0.70 -8.59
CA LEU A 360 -20.73 -0.63 -10.00
C LEU A 360 -19.61 0.03 -10.83
N THR A 361 -19.20 1.24 -10.45
CA THR A 361 -18.12 1.99 -11.10
C THR A 361 -16.83 1.17 -11.18
N LEU A 362 -16.42 0.54 -10.06
CA LEU A 362 -15.24 -0.31 -10.00
C LEU A 362 -15.35 -1.50 -10.94
N THR A 363 -16.52 -2.17 -10.98
CA THR A 363 -16.71 -3.33 -11.85
C THR A 363 -16.62 -2.95 -13.33
N GLU A 364 -17.26 -1.87 -13.73
CA GLU A 364 -17.27 -1.43 -15.13
C GLU A 364 -15.88 -0.96 -15.59
N ILE A 365 -15.17 -0.18 -14.77
CA ILE A 365 -13.82 0.30 -15.14
C ILE A 365 -12.77 -0.81 -15.12
N CYS A 366 -12.83 -1.74 -14.16
CA CYS A 366 -11.94 -2.90 -14.13
C CYS A 366 -12.19 -3.83 -15.32
N TRP A 367 -13.44 -3.99 -15.75
CA TRP A 367 -13.76 -4.76 -16.96
C TRP A 367 -13.09 -4.15 -18.19
N SER A 368 -13.11 -2.82 -18.30
CA SER A 368 -12.46 -2.08 -19.36
C SER A 368 -10.93 -2.26 -19.35
N LEU A 369 -10.28 -2.08 -18.19
CA LEU A 369 -8.82 -2.22 -18.06
C LEU A 369 -8.34 -3.66 -18.29
N ASN A 370 -9.12 -4.67 -17.90
CA ASN A 370 -8.79 -6.08 -18.06
C ASN A 370 -9.22 -6.68 -19.40
N ASN A 371 -9.85 -5.89 -20.27
CA ASN A 371 -10.29 -6.37 -21.58
C ASN A 371 -9.11 -6.78 -22.49
N VAL A 372 -7.92 -6.22 -22.27
CA VAL A 372 -6.70 -6.48 -23.06
C VAL A 372 -5.50 -6.58 -22.15
N THR A 373 -4.65 -7.59 -22.36
CA THR A 373 -3.38 -7.72 -21.64
C THR A 373 -2.38 -6.67 -22.10
N SER A 374 -2.15 -6.57 -23.41
CA SER A 374 -1.32 -5.55 -24.05
C SER A 374 -1.73 -5.33 -25.49
N PHE A 375 -1.40 -4.16 -26.04
CA PHE A 375 -1.60 -3.84 -27.46
C PHE A 375 -0.47 -2.94 -27.97
N ALA A 376 -0.30 -2.91 -29.29
CA ALA A 376 0.71 -2.10 -29.95
C ALA A 376 0.13 -0.76 -30.42
N VAL A 377 0.82 0.34 -30.14
CA VAL A 377 0.58 1.67 -30.72
C VAL A 377 1.85 2.05 -31.44
N PHE A 378 1.81 2.04 -32.77
CA PHE A 378 3.02 2.05 -33.59
C PHE A 378 3.98 0.92 -33.13
N GLU A 379 5.24 1.22 -32.86
CA GLU A 379 6.26 0.27 -32.41
C GLU A 379 6.27 0.06 -30.87
N HIS A 380 5.35 0.67 -30.13
CA HIS A 380 5.34 0.61 -28.66
C HIS A 380 4.28 -0.36 -28.13
N THR A 381 4.66 -1.22 -27.20
CA THR A 381 3.73 -2.11 -26.49
C THR A 381 3.23 -1.42 -25.23
N VAL A 382 1.91 -1.35 -25.07
CA VAL A 382 1.23 -0.70 -23.95
C VAL A 382 0.46 -1.74 -23.16
N THR A 383 0.57 -1.70 -21.82
CA THR A 383 -0.04 -2.66 -20.88
C THR A 383 -0.92 -1.90 -19.88
N PRO A 384 -2.25 -1.86 -20.06
CA PRO A 384 -3.18 -1.09 -19.21
C PRO A 384 -3.07 -1.40 -17.71
N ALA A 385 -2.88 -2.68 -17.34
CA ALA A 385 -2.81 -3.13 -15.96
C ALA A 385 -1.68 -2.46 -15.16
N GLU A 386 -0.53 -2.18 -15.79
CA GLU A 386 0.63 -1.56 -15.12
C GLU A 386 0.37 -0.12 -14.71
N TYR A 387 -0.47 0.63 -15.45
CA TYR A 387 -0.87 1.99 -15.07
C TYR A 387 -1.66 1.98 -13.77
N LEU A 388 -2.60 1.02 -13.63
CA LEU A 388 -3.36 0.86 -12.39
C LEU A 388 -2.47 0.41 -11.24
N SER A 389 -1.57 -0.54 -11.46
CA SER A 389 -0.64 -1.04 -10.45
C SER A 389 0.22 0.11 -9.88
N SER A 390 0.86 0.89 -10.76
CA SER A 390 1.73 2.00 -10.36
C SER A 390 0.97 3.11 -9.61
N GLN A 391 -0.22 3.49 -10.08
CA GLN A 391 -1.07 4.49 -9.41
C GLN A 391 -1.54 4.00 -8.04
N LEU A 392 -1.91 2.73 -7.93
CA LEU A 392 -2.39 2.14 -6.69
C LEU A 392 -1.27 2.00 -5.66
N GLU A 393 -0.06 1.57 -6.05
CA GLU A 393 1.11 1.53 -5.15
C GLU A 393 1.37 2.91 -4.51
N THR A 394 1.46 3.95 -5.35
CA THR A 394 1.75 5.32 -4.91
C THR A 394 0.67 5.88 -3.98
N ARG A 395 -0.61 5.72 -4.35
CA ARG A 395 -1.72 6.30 -3.59
C ARG A 395 -2.09 5.49 -2.35
N LEU A 396 -1.89 4.16 -2.38
CA LEU A 396 -2.09 3.31 -1.21
C LEU A 396 -1.12 3.70 -0.10
N GLY A 397 0.18 3.86 -0.39
CA GLY A 397 1.17 4.30 0.60
C GLY A 397 0.75 5.58 1.32
N ARG A 398 0.34 6.60 0.57
CA ARG A 398 -0.19 7.86 1.15
C ARG A 398 -1.47 7.66 1.96
N SER A 399 -2.33 6.73 1.55
CA SER A 399 -3.58 6.43 2.25
C SER A 399 -3.31 5.73 3.60
N LEU A 400 -2.33 4.82 3.65
CA LEU A 400 -1.93 4.16 4.90
C LEU A 400 -1.37 5.17 5.91
N VAL A 401 -0.52 6.10 5.45
CA VAL A 401 -0.02 7.20 6.31
C VAL A 401 -1.16 8.05 6.86
N ARG A 402 -2.20 8.33 6.06
CA ARG A 402 -3.39 9.07 6.51
C ARG A 402 -4.25 8.30 7.52
N LEU A 403 -4.15 6.97 7.58
CA LEU A 403 -4.83 6.19 8.63
C LEU A 403 -4.22 6.48 10.01
N ALA A 404 -2.89 6.64 10.08
CA ALA A 404 -2.19 7.00 11.31
C ALA A 404 -2.28 8.49 11.62
N LYS A 405 -2.17 9.35 10.60
CA LYS A 405 -2.26 10.82 10.75
C LYS A 405 -3.32 11.40 9.80
N PRO A 406 -4.60 11.45 10.23
CA PRO A 406 -5.70 11.94 9.37
C PRO A 406 -5.52 13.39 8.93
N ASN A 407 -4.97 14.24 9.81
CA ASN A 407 -4.71 15.64 9.51
C ASN A 407 -3.21 15.95 9.68
N PRO A 408 -2.48 16.30 8.61
CA PRO A 408 -1.03 16.55 8.68
C PRO A 408 -0.65 17.72 9.60
N SER A 409 -1.56 18.67 9.82
CA SER A 409 -1.36 19.82 10.72
C SER A 409 -1.77 19.57 12.17
N SER A 410 -2.48 18.47 12.46
CA SER A 410 -2.85 18.12 13.84
C SER A 410 -1.67 17.46 14.56
N PRO A 411 -1.45 17.75 15.86
CA PRO A 411 -0.54 16.98 16.71
C PRO A 411 -1.10 15.60 17.08
N GLU A 412 -2.38 15.33 16.81
CA GLU A 412 -3.02 14.06 17.15
C GLU A 412 -2.58 12.94 16.18
N LEU A 413 -2.16 11.82 16.77
CA LEU A 413 -1.81 10.59 16.08
C LEU A 413 -2.82 9.50 16.46
N ALA A 414 -3.25 8.70 15.49
CA ALA A 414 -4.13 7.57 15.75
C ALA A 414 -3.39 6.47 16.52
N ARG A 415 -4.13 5.75 17.37
CA ARG A 415 -3.59 4.62 18.13
C ARG A 415 -3.09 3.52 17.19
N PRO A 416 -1.97 2.86 17.49
CA PRO A 416 -1.48 1.73 16.69
C PRO A 416 -2.55 0.69 16.37
N SER A 417 -3.39 0.31 17.33
CA SER A 417 -4.48 -0.66 17.14
C SER A 417 -5.54 -0.20 16.13
N GLU A 418 -5.90 1.09 16.14
CA GLU A 418 -6.85 1.68 15.21
C GLU A 418 -6.27 1.80 13.81
N ALA A 419 -5.00 2.20 13.71
CA ALA A 419 -4.28 2.24 12.44
C ALA A 419 -4.14 0.83 11.85
N LEU A 420 -3.79 -0.18 12.66
CA LEU A 420 -3.70 -1.58 12.26
C LEU A 420 -5.05 -2.12 11.79
N ALA A 421 -6.14 -1.88 12.52
CA ALA A 421 -7.48 -2.28 12.09
C ALA A 421 -7.84 -1.66 10.73
N GLY A 422 -7.45 -0.41 10.50
CA GLY A 422 -7.61 0.26 9.20
C GLY A 422 -6.78 -0.39 8.09
N VAL A 423 -5.50 -0.67 8.34
CA VAL A 423 -4.60 -1.35 7.39
C VAL A 423 -5.13 -2.74 7.05
N GLN A 424 -5.55 -3.52 8.06
CA GLN A 424 -6.14 -4.85 7.87
C GLN A 424 -7.44 -4.78 7.06
N ALA A 425 -8.29 -3.76 7.27
CA ALA A 425 -9.50 -3.55 6.47
C ALA A 425 -9.17 -3.28 4.99
N TYR A 426 -8.19 -2.41 4.72
CA TYR A 426 -7.71 -2.11 3.36
C TYR A 426 -7.13 -3.37 2.70
N THR A 427 -6.22 -4.07 3.39
CA THR A 427 -5.58 -5.30 2.89
C THR A 427 -6.61 -6.38 2.58
N THR A 428 -7.53 -6.65 3.49
CA THR A 428 -8.58 -7.68 3.31
C THR A 428 -9.49 -7.34 2.12
N PHE A 429 -9.90 -6.08 2.01
CA PHE A 429 -10.73 -5.63 0.90
C PHE A 429 -10.00 -5.70 -0.45
N LEU A 430 -8.75 -5.23 -0.52
CA LEU A 430 -7.94 -5.31 -1.74
C LEU A 430 -7.72 -6.75 -2.20
N VAL A 431 -7.41 -7.66 -1.28
CA VAL A 431 -7.28 -9.10 -1.59
C VAL A 431 -8.61 -9.66 -2.11
N SER A 432 -9.75 -9.26 -1.54
CA SER A 432 -11.07 -9.70 -2.02
C SER A 432 -11.37 -9.23 -3.46
N LEU A 433 -10.76 -8.12 -3.89
CA LEU A 433 -10.92 -7.55 -5.22
C LEU A 433 -9.94 -8.11 -6.26
N MET A 434 -8.99 -8.97 -5.87
CA MET A 434 -7.95 -9.51 -6.75
C MET A 434 -8.49 -10.06 -8.07
N HIS A 435 -9.56 -10.88 -8.03
CA HIS A 435 -10.17 -11.47 -9.22
C HIS A 435 -10.87 -10.45 -10.14
N ARG A 436 -11.30 -9.31 -9.60
CA ARG A 436 -11.98 -8.26 -10.38
C ARG A 436 -10.99 -7.28 -10.99
N ILE A 437 -9.94 -6.94 -10.25
CA ILE A 437 -8.93 -5.96 -10.64
C ILE A 437 -7.94 -6.55 -11.65
N GLY A 438 -7.73 -7.88 -11.67
CA GLY A 438 -6.81 -8.51 -12.63
C GLY A 438 -5.33 -8.23 -12.35
N LEU A 439 -5.02 -7.80 -11.12
CA LEU A 439 -3.67 -7.51 -10.63
C LEU A 439 -3.25 -8.49 -9.54
N ASP A 440 -1.94 -8.72 -9.41
CA ASP A 440 -1.37 -9.40 -8.24
C ASP A 440 -1.36 -8.44 -7.05
N THR A 441 -2.48 -8.39 -6.34
CA THR A 441 -2.64 -7.58 -5.12
C THR A 441 -1.68 -8.01 -4.02
N GLY A 442 -1.25 -9.27 -4.00
CA GLY A 442 -0.28 -9.78 -3.04
C GLY A 442 1.09 -9.13 -3.22
N ARG A 443 1.58 -9.02 -4.47
CA ARG A 443 2.83 -8.31 -4.77
C ARG A 443 2.73 -6.83 -4.42
N LEU A 444 1.63 -6.19 -4.81
CA LEU A 444 1.39 -4.77 -4.53
C LEU A 444 1.40 -4.47 -3.03
N LEU A 445 0.68 -5.26 -2.23
CA LEU A 445 0.62 -5.11 -0.79
C LEU A 445 1.98 -5.34 -0.13
N ARG A 446 2.73 -6.36 -0.55
CA ARG A 446 4.09 -6.61 -0.04
C ARG A 446 5.01 -5.42 -0.30
N ASN A 447 4.99 -4.85 -1.51
CA ASN A 447 5.80 -3.70 -1.86
C ASN A 447 5.47 -2.49 -0.99
N VAL A 448 4.18 -2.14 -0.88
CA VAL A 448 3.76 -0.94 -0.14
C VAL A 448 3.97 -1.08 1.36
N LEU A 449 3.59 -2.22 1.96
CA LEU A 449 3.74 -2.44 3.40
C LEU A 449 5.21 -2.51 3.82
N LEU A 450 6.07 -3.17 3.02
CA LEU A 450 7.51 -3.23 3.31
C LEU A 450 8.17 -1.84 3.24
N GLN A 451 7.72 -0.97 2.34
CA GLN A 451 8.20 0.42 2.32
C GLN A 451 7.82 1.18 3.59
N GLN A 452 6.64 0.92 4.17
CA GLN A 452 6.21 1.58 5.42
C GLN A 452 7.05 1.21 6.65
N THR A 453 7.78 0.09 6.61
CA THR A 453 8.71 -0.32 7.68
C THR A 453 10.06 0.41 7.62
N GLN A 454 10.35 1.11 6.52
CA GLN A 454 11.55 1.91 6.36
C GLN A 454 11.29 3.35 6.84
N PRO A 455 12.30 4.16 7.18
CA PRO A 455 12.08 5.54 7.63
C PRO A 455 11.50 6.45 6.52
N LEU A 456 11.89 6.23 5.27
CA LEU A 456 11.40 6.95 4.10
C LEU A 456 10.93 5.94 3.05
N ASP A 457 9.87 6.29 2.31
CA ASP A 457 9.40 5.48 1.20
C ASP A 457 10.23 5.70 -0.09
N ALA A 458 9.87 5.01 -1.18
CA ALA A 458 10.57 5.13 -2.46
C ALA A 458 10.49 6.54 -3.08
N SER A 459 9.54 7.37 -2.64
CA SER A 459 9.41 8.78 -3.05
C SER A 459 10.10 9.77 -2.11
N GLY A 460 10.73 9.29 -1.04
CA GLY A 460 11.38 10.13 -0.03
C GLY A 460 10.41 10.73 0.99
N GLU A 461 9.17 10.25 1.06
CA GLU A 461 8.16 10.72 2.01
C GLU A 461 8.24 9.93 3.33
N GLN A 462 7.78 10.57 4.42
CA GLN A 462 7.78 9.94 5.74
C GLN A 462 6.76 8.80 5.83
N THR A 463 7.20 7.68 6.42
CA THR A 463 6.38 6.47 6.61
C THR A 463 5.75 6.41 8.00
N LEU A 464 4.91 5.40 8.21
CA LEU A 464 4.39 5.04 9.53
C LEU A 464 5.50 4.88 10.58
N THR A 465 6.62 4.26 10.20
CA THR A 465 7.78 4.06 11.09
C THR A 465 8.29 5.38 11.65
N THR A 466 8.56 6.36 10.78
CA THR A 466 9.07 7.67 11.20
C THR A 466 8.05 8.45 12.02
N LEU A 467 6.76 8.39 11.64
CA LEU A 467 5.70 9.10 12.36
C LEU A 467 5.51 8.59 13.79
N TYR A 468 5.38 7.27 13.98
CA TYR A 468 5.25 6.69 15.32
C TYR A 468 6.53 6.90 16.14
N THR A 469 7.70 6.69 15.55
CA THR A 469 8.99 6.88 16.25
C THR A 469 9.12 8.30 16.79
N ASN A 470 8.87 9.31 15.95
CA ASN A 470 8.94 10.71 16.38
C ASN A 470 7.89 11.03 17.45
N TRP A 471 6.68 10.50 17.33
CA TRP A 471 5.62 10.75 18.29
C TRP A 471 5.92 10.14 19.68
N TYR A 472 6.40 8.90 19.74
CA TYR A 472 6.77 8.27 21.01
C TYR A 472 7.91 9.03 21.72
N LEU A 473 8.90 9.50 20.97
CA LEU A 473 10.03 10.26 21.52
C LEU A 473 9.61 11.67 21.98
N GLU A 474 8.98 12.44 21.09
CA GLU A 474 8.70 13.87 21.34
C GLU A 474 7.43 14.11 22.15
N SER A 475 6.48 13.16 22.18
CA SER A 475 5.22 13.31 22.92
C SER A 475 5.19 12.44 24.17
N LEU A 476 5.27 11.12 24.05
CA LEU A 476 5.11 10.21 25.19
C LEU A 476 6.30 10.26 26.15
N LEU A 477 7.50 9.97 25.68
CA LEU A 477 8.69 9.90 26.53
C LEU A 477 9.11 11.28 27.06
N ARG A 478 8.95 12.33 26.26
CA ARG A 478 9.19 13.71 26.71
C ARG A 478 8.28 14.08 27.88
N GLN A 479 7.00 13.71 27.84
CA GLN A 479 6.05 13.95 28.93
C GLN A 479 6.34 13.06 30.15
N ALA A 480 6.80 11.83 29.95
CA ALA A 480 7.29 10.96 31.04
C ALA A 480 8.44 11.64 31.80
N SER A 481 9.43 12.17 31.09
CA SER A 481 10.57 12.87 31.70
C SER A 481 10.20 14.22 32.34
N MET A 482 9.04 14.79 32.01
CA MET A 482 8.45 15.96 32.68
C MET A 482 7.65 15.59 33.94
N GLY A 483 7.44 14.30 34.20
CA GLY A 483 6.69 13.79 35.36
C GLY A 483 5.17 13.93 35.22
N SER A 484 4.62 13.96 34.00
CA SER A 484 3.17 13.87 33.76
C SER A 484 2.71 12.46 33.43
N ILE A 485 3.61 11.56 33.05
CA ILE A 485 3.35 10.16 32.72
C ILE A 485 4.23 9.27 33.60
N VAL A 486 3.65 8.21 34.16
CA VAL A 486 4.33 7.25 35.03
C VAL A 486 4.25 5.85 34.47
N LEU A 487 5.35 5.10 34.57
CA LEU A 487 5.34 3.69 34.24
C LEU A 487 4.62 2.90 35.34
N SER A 488 3.69 2.03 34.95
CA SER A 488 3.04 1.07 35.82
C SER A 488 3.47 -0.35 35.45
N PRO A 489 4.40 -0.94 36.20
CA PRO A 489 4.75 -2.35 36.04
C PRO A 489 3.56 -3.31 36.18
N SER A 490 2.62 -3.03 37.10
CA SER A 490 1.44 -3.89 37.31
C SER A 490 0.53 -3.97 36.09
N MET A 491 0.41 -2.87 35.35
CA MET A 491 -0.41 -2.78 34.14
C MET A 491 0.41 -2.97 32.85
N GLN A 492 1.73 -3.11 32.95
CA GLN A 492 2.68 -3.16 31.83
C GLN A 492 2.45 -2.04 30.81
N THR A 493 2.29 -0.80 31.29
CA THR A 493 1.98 0.37 30.45
C THR A 493 2.44 1.68 31.09
N PHE A 494 2.55 2.74 30.30
CA PHE A 494 2.69 4.09 30.82
C PHE A 494 1.30 4.69 31.07
N VAL A 495 1.09 5.23 32.26
CA VAL A 495 -0.18 5.78 32.72
C VAL A 495 -0.07 7.29 32.89
N SER A 496 -1.05 8.01 32.36
CA SER A 496 -1.12 9.46 32.50
C SER A 496 -1.53 9.85 33.94
N ILE A 497 -0.78 10.73 34.59
CA ILE A 497 -1.22 11.36 35.85
C ILE A 497 -2.13 12.54 35.51
N PRO A 498 -3.39 12.57 35.99
CA PRO A 498 -4.28 13.69 35.74
C PRO A 498 -3.77 14.96 36.45
N LYS A 499 -3.14 15.85 35.68
CA LYS A 499 -2.83 17.23 36.08
C LYS A 499 -3.79 18.16 35.33
N GLU A 500 -4.40 19.12 36.04
CA GLU A 500 -5.32 20.08 35.40
C GLU A 500 -4.57 20.90 34.34
N GLY A 501 -4.93 20.71 33.06
CA GLY A 501 -4.64 21.67 31.99
C GLY A 501 -3.77 21.24 30.80
N GLU A 502 -3.16 20.04 30.74
CA GLU A 502 -2.11 19.78 29.72
C GLU A 502 -2.18 18.48 28.90
N GLN A 503 -2.96 17.46 29.26
CA GLN A 503 -2.92 16.20 28.51
C GLN A 503 -3.89 16.18 27.32
N THR A 504 -3.33 16.15 26.11
CA THR A 504 -4.05 15.95 24.85
C THR A 504 -4.36 14.47 24.57
N PHE A 505 -3.64 13.54 25.21
CA PHE A 505 -3.82 12.09 25.04
C PHE A 505 -3.63 11.32 26.36
N SER A 506 -4.15 10.10 26.41
CA SER A 506 -3.97 9.14 27.50
C SER A 506 -2.83 8.18 27.14
N ALA A 507 -1.78 8.10 27.97
CA ALA A 507 -0.59 7.31 27.67
C ALA A 507 -0.87 5.79 27.64
N GLU A 508 -1.83 5.33 28.44
CA GLU A 508 -2.19 3.92 28.49
C GLU A 508 -2.84 3.44 27.18
N GLU A 509 -3.51 4.34 26.44
CA GLU A 509 -4.08 4.01 25.12
C GLU A 509 -3.06 3.95 23.97
N PHE A 510 -1.77 4.16 24.26
CA PHE A 510 -0.69 4.07 23.27
C PHE A 510 0.44 3.14 23.68
N SER A 511 0.49 2.71 24.94
CA SER A 511 1.64 1.96 25.47
C SER A 511 1.28 0.68 26.20
N ASP A 512 0.01 0.28 26.20
CA ASP A 512 -0.37 -1.03 26.72
C ASP A 512 0.19 -2.16 25.83
N VAL A 513 0.04 -3.38 26.32
CA VAL A 513 0.51 -4.59 25.63
C VAL A 513 -0.15 -4.75 24.25
N SER A 514 -1.43 -4.38 24.11
CA SER A 514 -2.16 -4.49 22.84
C SER A 514 -1.64 -3.51 21.79
N GLU A 515 -1.36 -2.28 22.20
CA GLU A 515 -0.83 -1.21 21.36
C GLU A 515 0.62 -1.48 20.96
N MET A 516 1.45 -2.02 21.86
CA MET A 516 2.82 -2.43 21.53
C MET A 516 2.85 -3.58 20.52
N ARG A 517 1.95 -4.57 20.65
CA ARG A 517 1.75 -5.61 19.63
C ARG A 517 1.29 -5.03 18.29
N ALA A 518 0.31 -4.14 18.31
CA ALA A 518 -0.21 -3.52 17.10
C ALA A 518 0.85 -2.66 16.39
N LEU A 519 1.66 -1.93 17.17
CA LEU A 519 2.81 -1.18 16.67
C LEU A 519 3.83 -2.11 16.01
N ALA A 520 4.16 -3.23 16.67
CA ALA A 520 5.08 -4.22 16.13
C ALA A 520 4.55 -4.91 14.86
N GLU A 521 3.24 -5.15 14.74
CA GLU A 521 2.62 -5.69 13.52
C GLU A 521 2.67 -4.68 12.36
N LEU A 522 2.52 -3.38 12.64
CA LEU A 522 2.61 -2.31 11.64
C LEU A 522 4.05 -2.04 11.15
N LEU A 523 5.00 -1.93 12.09
CA LEU A 523 6.38 -1.54 11.80
C LEU A 523 7.26 -2.74 11.42
N GLY A 524 6.92 -3.93 11.92
CA GLY A 524 7.73 -5.12 11.79
C GLY A 524 9.14 -4.96 12.42
N PRO A 525 10.04 -5.92 12.18
CA PRO A 525 11.38 -5.91 12.76
C PRO A 525 12.22 -4.71 12.29
N TYR A 526 12.06 -4.25 11.04
CA TYR A 526 12.80 -3.11 10.51
C TYR A 526 12.42 -1.80 11.19
N GLY A 527 11.11 -1.53 11.30
CA GLY A 527 10.65 -0.30 11.93
C GLY A 527 10.88 -0.31 13.44
N MET A 528 10.76 -1.47 14.10
CA MET A 528 11.06 -1.61 15.52
C MET A 528 12.57 -1.48 15.83
N LYS A 529 13.44 -1.96 14.93
CA LYS A 529 14.89 -1.68 15.00
C LYS A 529 15.18 -0.18 14.85
N PHE A 530 14.52 0.49 13.92
CA PHE A 530 14.67 1.93 13.75
C PHE A 530 14.20 2.71 15.00
N LEU A 531 13.05 2.35 15.57
CA LEU A 531 12.57 2.91 16.83
C LEU A 531 13.60 2.72 17.95
N SER A 532 14.11 1.50 18.09
CA SER A 532 15.18 1.13 19.02
C SER A 532 16.42 2.01 18.87
N ASP A 533 16.93 2.17 17.64
CA ASP A 533 18.15 2.94 17.38
C ASP A 533 17.99 4.42 17.77
N ASN A 534 16.81 5.00 17.53
CA ASN A 534 16.52 6.37 17.98
C ASN A 534 16.40 6.46 19.50
N LEU A 535 15.78 5.48 20.18
CA LEU A 535 15.76 5.42 21.65
C LEU A 535 17.19 5.36 22.21
N MET A 536 18.06 4.53 21.61
CA MET A 536 19.47 4.42 21.98
C MET A 536 20.24 5.73 21.77
N TRP A 537 19.93 6.48 20.72
CA TRP A 537 20.52 7.81 20.50
C TRP A 537 20.23 8.78 21.66
N HIS A 538 18.98 8.79 22.15
CA HIS A 538 18.62 9.59 23.33
C HIS A 538 19.33 9.11 24.61
N ILE A 539 19.48 7.80 24.81
CA ILE A 539 20.26 7.25 25.93
C ILE A 539 21.72 7.71 25.84
N THR A 540 22.33 7.61 24.65
CA THR A 540 23.70 8.08 24.39
C THR A 540 23.87 9.56 24.73
N SER A 541 22.88 10.40 24.40
CA SER A 541 22.86 11.82 24.78
C SER A 541 22.87 12.01 26.30
N GLN A 542 22.05 11.24 27.05
CA GLN A 542 22.07 11.28 28.52
C GLN A 542 23.39 10.77 29.11
N MET A 543 23.98 9.74 28.51
CA MET A 543 25.27 9.17 28.94
C MET A 543 26.43 10.16 28.78
N VAL A 544 26.44 10.98 27.73
CA VAL A 544 27.43 12.05 27.56
C VAL A 544 27.37 13.05 28.72
N GLU A 545 26.16 13.45 29.10
CA GLU A 545 25.96 14.40 30.20
C GLU A 545 26.31 13.77 31.55
N LEU A 546 25.97 12.50 31.79
CA LEU A 546 26.38 11.76 32.99
C LEU A 546 27.90 11.66 33.11
N LYS A 547 28.59 11.38 32.00
CA LYS A 547 30.06 11.35 31.98
C LYS A 547 30.67 12.68 32.40
N LYS A 548 30.10 13.82 31.95
CA LYS A 548 30.54 15.16 32.37
C LYS A 548 30.41 15.34 33.89
N LEU A 549 29.26 14.97 34.47
CA LEU A 549 29.01 15.07 35.91
C LEU A 549 29.99 14.21 36.72
N VAL A 550 30.33 13.02 36.23
CA VAL A 550 31.34 12.15 36.84
C VAL A 550 32.73 12.77 36.76
N THR A 551 33.11 13.36 35.62
CA THR A 551 34.42 14.01 35.47
C THR A 551 34.56 15.24 36.36
N GLU A 552 33.49 16.02 36.56
CA GLU A 552 33.48 17.18 37.45
C GLU A 552 33.66 16.79 38.93
N ASN A 553 33.19 15.60 39.33
CA ASN A 553 33.25 15.11 40.71
C ASN A 553 34.32 14.01 40.91
N MET A 554 35.22 13.81 39.95
CA MET A 554 36.10 12.63 39.88
C MET A 554 36.94 12.43 41.15
N ASP A 555 37.57 13.49 41.67
CA ASP A 555 38.44 13.39 42.86
C ASP A 555 37.67 12.98 44.11
N VAL A 556 36.46 13.51 44.28
CA VAL A 556 35.58 13.20 45.42
C VAL A 556 35.07 11.76 45.31
N LEU A 557 34.66 11.33 44.12
CA LEU A 557 34.16 9.96 43.89
C LEU A 557 35.25 8.90 44.11
N VAL A 558 36.50 9.18 43.76
CA VAL A 558 37.64 8.28 44.04
C VAL A 558 37.87 8.13 45.55
N GLN A 559 37.78 9.22 46.31
CA GLN A 559 37.90 9.20 47.77
C GLN A 559 36.73 8.43 48.41
N ILE A 560 35.51 8.62 47.92
CA ILE A 560 34.31 7.87 48.36
C ILE A 560 34.49 6.37 48.13
N ARG A 561 34.91 5.96 46.92
CA ARG A 561 35.13 4.55 46.58
C ARG A 561 36.22 3.90 47.43
N SER A 562 37.20 4.65 47.91
CA SER A 562 38.29 4.12 48.74
C SER A 562 37.93 4.05 50.23
N ASN A 563 37.00 4.90 50.69
CA ASN A 563 36.71 5.11 52.12
C ASN A 563 35.26 4.79 52.52
N PHE A 564 34.49 4.06 51.71
CA PHE A 564 33.06 3.81 51.96
C PHE A 564 32.75 3.05 53.26
N TYR A 565 33.73 2.34 53.84
CA TYR A 565 33.61 1.68 55.14
C TYR A 565 33.77 2.65 56.34
N GLN A 566 34.17 3.90 56.11
CA GLN A 566 34.44 4.90 57.16
C GLN A 566 33.36 5.99 57.19
N PRO A 567 32.36 5.91 58.10
CA PRO A 567 31.19 6.79 58.10
C PRO A 567 31.54 8.27 58.35
N GLU A 568 32.54 8.56 59.18
CA GLU A 568 32.97 9.94 59.48
C GLU A 568 33.54 10.66 58.24
N GLN A 569 34.32 9.95 57.42
CA GLN A 569 34.87 10.51 56.18
C GLN A 569 33.78 10.64 55.10
N MET A 570 32.86 9.68 55.02
CA MET A 570 31.70 9.74 54.12
C MET A 570 30.80 10.95 54.42
N ALA A 571 30.54 11.24 55.70
CA ALA A 571 29.77 12.42 56.11
C ALA A 571 30.41 13.76 55.68
N ALA A 572 31.75 13.81 55.55
CA ALA A 572 32.47 14.99 55.06
C ALA A 572 32.55 15.07 53.52
N LEU A 573 32.54 13.91 52.83
CA LEU A 573 32.69 13.83 51.37
C LEU A 573 31.37 13.99 50.62
N LEU A 574 30.25 13.46 51.14
CA LEU A 574 28.95 13.50 50.47
C LEU A 574 28.46 14.93 50.17
N PRO A 575 28.58 15.93 51.08
CA PRO A 575 28.15 17.30 50.79
C PRO A 575 29.01 18.02 49.73
N ARG A 576 30.18 17.47 49.38
CA ARG A 576 31.07 18.04 48.35
C ARG A 576 30.67 17.63 46.93
N LEU A 577 29.78 16.65 46.78
CA LEU A 577 29.25 16.24 45.48
C LEU A 577 28.30 17.30 44.94
N THR A 578 28.55 17.75 43.71
CA THR A 578 27.66 18.69 43.01
C THR A 578 26.72 17.94 42.07
N ALA A 579 25.50 18.45 41.90
CA ALA A 579 24.54 17.96 40.91
C ALA A 579 24.14 16.46 41.03
N ALA A 580 24.17 15.88 42.24
CA ALA A 580 23.73 14.50 42.50
C ALA A 580 22.25 14.24 42.09
N GLU A 581 21.37 15.21 42.26
CA GLU A 581 19.97 15.14 41.78
C GLU A 581 19.87 15.02 40.25
N ASN A 582 20.76 15.70 39.51
CA ASN A 582 20.80 15.62 38.05
C ASN A 582 21.27 14.23 37.58
N VAL A 583 22.19 13.59 38.32
CA VAL A 583 22.61 12.20 38.03
C VAL A 583 21.42 11.26 38.13
N LEU A 584 20.67 11.34 39.23
CA LEU A 584 19.47 10.53 39.43
C LEU A 584 18.42 10.79 38.37
N LYS A 585 18.11 12.07 38.09
CA LYS A 585 17.12 12.43 37.06
C LYS A 585 17.49 11.88 35.68
N ARG A 586 18.75 12.00 35.27
CA ARG A 586 19.22 11.48 33.97
C ARG A 586 19.21 9.96 33.92
N MET A 587 19.60 9.29 35.01
CA MET A 587 19.49 7.83 35.11
C MET A 587 18.03 7.35 35.08
N THR A 588 17.11 8.09 35.69
CA THR A 588 15.67 7.80 35.61
C THR A 588 15.17 7.91 34.18
N ILE A 589 15.54 8.96 33.44
CA ILE A 589 15.18 9.13 32.02
C ILE A 589 15.72 7.96 31.17
N ILE A 590 16.97 7.53 31.40
CA ILE A 590 17.51 6.34 30.72
C ILE A 590 16.66 5.11 31.04
N GLY A 591 16.26 4.95 32.29
CA GLY A 591 15.38 3.88 32.74
C GLY A 591 14.01 3.90 32.05
N GLU A 592 13.37 5.07 31.94
CA GLU A 592 12.09 5.25 31.25
C GLU A 592 12.17 4.79 29.79
N ILE A 593 13.24 5.19 29.09
CA ILE A 593 13.47 4.82 27.69
C ILE A 593 13.70 3.31 27.55
N LEU A 594 14.51 2.71 28.43
CA LEU A 594 14.78 1.26 28.41
C LEU A 594 13.55 0.43 28.75
N TRP A 595 12.70 0.92 29.66
CA TRP A 595 11.43 0.28 29.97
C TRP A 595 10.47 0.32 28.78
N PHE A 596 10.32 1.48 28.14
CA PHE A 596 9.54 1.58 26.92
C PHE A 596 10.06 0.65 25.82
N ARG A 597 11.37 0.55 25.66
CA ARG A 597 11.99 -0.43 24.75
C ARG A 597 11.63 -1.87 25.12
N SER A 598 11.62 -2.23 26.40
CA SER A 598 11.24 -3.59 26.84
C SER A 598 9.82 -3.93 26.40
N LEU A 599 8.87 -3.03 26.67
CA LEU A 599 7.46 -3.21 26.26
C LEU A 599 7.33 -3.37 24.74
N ALA A 600 8.07 -2.56 23.99
CA ALA A 600 8.13 -2.63 22.53
C ALA A 600 8.73 -3.97 22.02
N GLN A 601 9.77 -4.48 22.67
CA GLN A 601 10.41 -5.76 22.33
C GLN A 601 9.53 -6.96 22.69
N GLU A 602 8.85 -6.92 23.84
CA GLU A 602 7.88 -7.95 24.25
C GLU A 602 6.72 -8.04 23.25
N GLY A 603 6.19 -6.89 22.82
CA GLY A 603 5.20 -6.83 21.74
C GLY A 603 5.71 -7.42 20.42
N LEU A 604 6.98 -7.13 20.06
CA LEU A 604 7.62 -7.69 18.87
C LEU A 604 7.79 -9.21 18.94
N GLN A 605 8.22 -9.72 20.09
CA GLN A 605 8.44 -11.15 20.31
C GLN A 605 7.15 -11.94 20.10
N GLU A 606 6.03 -11.46 20.63
CA GLU A 606 4.74 -12.13 20.49
C GLU A 606 4.25 -12.14 19.05
N VAL A 607 4.36 -11.00 18.35
CA VAL A 607 4.03 -10.90 16.92
C VAL A 607 4.89 -11.87 16.10
N PHE A 608 6.20 -11.94 16.36
CA PHE A 608 7.10 -12.87 15.67
C PHE A 608 6.79 -14.34 15.96
N THR A 609 6.45 -14.67 17.20
CA THR A 609 6.07 -16.02 17.62
C THR A 609 4.83 -16.49 16.88
N ASN A 610 3.87 -15.58 16.65
CA ASN A 610 2.65 -15.87 15.91
C ASN A 610 2.86 -15.95 14.39
N HIS A 611 3.62 -15.03 13.79
CA HIS A 611 3.80 -14.94 12.33
C HIS A 611 4.92 -15.85 11.78
N CYS A 612 5.99 -16.06 12.56
CA CYS A 612 7.22 -16.72 12.14
C CYS A 612 7.70 -17.79 13.14
N PRO A 613 6.85 -18.74 13.59
CA PRO A 613 7.20 -19.70 14.64
C PRO A 613 8.41 -20.58 14.27
N PHE A 614 8.61 -20.88 12.99
CA PHE A 614 9.74 -21.69 12.51
C PHE A 614 11.09 -20.97 12.57
N LEU A 615 11.10 -19.63 12.66
CA LEU A 615 12.32 -18.85 12.85
C LEU A 615 12.63 -18.64 14.34
N MET A 616 11.60 -18.51 15.18
CA MET A 616 11.77 -18.26 16.61
C MET A 616 12.49 -19.39 17.35
N GLY A 617 12.07 -20.64 17.15
CA GLY A 617 12.69 -21.78 17.84
C GLY A 617 14.21 -21.88 17.65
N PRO A 618 14.73 -21.80 16.41
CA PRO A 618 16.18 -21.72 16.17
C PRO A 618 16.87 -20.50 16.80
N ILE A 619 16.24 -19.32 16.82
CA ILE A 619 16.82 -18.10 17.40
C ILE A 619 16.93 -18.22 18.93
N GLU A 620 15.90 -18.73 19.59
CA GLU A 620 15.90 -18.97 21.04
C GLU A 620 16.96 -20.01 21.41
N CYS A 621 17.03 -21.09 20.64
CA CYS A 621 18.04 -22.13 20.82
C CYS A 621 19.48 -21.59 20.65
N LEU A 622 19.73 -20.75 19.64
CA LEU A 622 21.03 -20.10 19.45
C LEU A 622 21.42 -19.22 20.64
N LYS A 623 20.46 -18.51 21.25
CA LYS A 623 20.69 -17.72 22.46
C LYS A 623 21.04 -18.61 23.66
N GLU A 624 20.36 -19.75 23.83
CA GLU A 624 20.63 -20.71 24.92
C GLU A 624 22.03 -21.35 24.82
N PHE A 625 22.60 -21.45 23.62
CA PHE A 625 23.97 -21.96 23.40
C PHE A 625 25.09 -20.96 23.74
N VAL A 626 24.76 -19.74 24.17
CA VAL A 626 25.77 -18.74 24.53
C VAL A 626 26.43 -19.13 25.86
N ASP A 627 27.74 -19.41 25.80
CA ASP A 627 28.59 -19.71 26.96
C ASP A 627 29.40 -18.46 27.37
N PRO A 628 29.59 -18.20 28.69
CA PRO A 628 30.55 -17.21 29.19
C PRO A 628 31.95 -17.22 28.54
N ASP A 629 32.44 -18.37 28.09
CA ASP A 629 33.78 -18.53 27.48
C ASP A 629 33.80 -18.14 25.98
N MET A 630 32.65 -17.82 25.39
CA MET A 630 32.51 -17.50 23.97
C MET A 630 32.99 -16.06 23.66
N ASP A 631 33.54 -15.84 22.46
CA ASP A 631 34.00 -14.50 22.05
C ASP A 631 32.84 -13.49 22.13
N ILE A 632 33.06 -12.39 22.86
CA ILE A 632 32.11 -11.30 23.06
C ILE A 632 31.55 -10.80 21.72
N LYS A 633 32.36 -10.75 20.66
CA LYS A 633 31.88 -10.32 19.34
C LYS A 633 30.85 -11.30 18.75
N VAL A 634 31.05 -12.60 18.95
CA VAL A 634 30.12 -13.64 18.50
C VAL A 634 28.85 -13.59 19.35
N THR A 635 29.00 -13.47 20.67
CA THR A 635 27.87 -13.31 21.60
C THR A 635 27.00 -12.10 21.26
N LEU A 636 27.60 -10.93 21.00
CA LEU A 636 26.87 -9.73 20.59
C LEU A 636 26.16 -9.90 19.24
N SER A 637 26.73 -10.67 18.31
CA SER A 637 26.09 -10.95 17.01
C SER A 637 24.86 -11.85 17.16
N ILE A 638 24.94 -12.86 18.06
CA ILE A 638 23.79 -13.72 18.39
C ILE A 638 22.72 -12.91 19.11
N PHE A 639 23.10 -12.05 20.06
CA PHE A 639 22.17 -11.16 20.75
C PHE A 639 21.55 -10.12 19.81
N GLU A 640 22.27 -9.62 18.79
CA GLU A 640 21.69 -8.73 17.78
C GLU A 640 20.58 -9.43 17.00
N LEU A 641 20.79 -10.69 16.61
CA LEU A 641 19.75 -11.49 15.97
C LEU A 641 18.56 -11.75 16.91
N ALA A 642 18.83 -12.12 18.17
CA ALA A 642 17.79 -12.41 19.16
C ALA A 642 16.93 -11.16 19.47
N THR A 643 17.57 -10.01 19.71
CA THR A 643 16.87 -8.75 19.95
C THR A 643 16.13 -8.21 18.72
N ALA A 644 16.60 -8.50 17.51
CA ALA A 644 15.84 -8.18 16.28
C ALA A 644 14.53 -8.99 16.15
N ALA A 645 14.42 -10.11 16.87
CA ALA A 645 13.23 -10.94 16.97
C ALA A 645 12.43 -10.70 18.26
N GLY A 646 12.78 -9.69 19.07
CA GLY A 646 12.10 -9.39 20.33
C GLY A 646 12.57 -10.20 21.54
N VAL A 647 13.52 -11.14 21.38
CA VAL A 647 13.97 -11.99 22.49
C VAL A 647 14.81 -11.17 23.47
N PRO A 648 14.46 -11.13 24.77
CA PRO A 648 15.21 -10.37 25.76
C PRO A 648 16.61 -10.95 25.93
N CYS A 649 17.63 -10.11 26.05
CA CYS A 649 19.02 -10.51 26.24
C CYS A 649 19.61 -9.84 27.49
N ASP A 650 20.50 -10.55 28.19
CA ASP A 650 21.17 -10.02 29.39
C ASP A 650 22.04 -8.79 29.10
N ILE A 651 22.61 -8.75 27.89
CA ILE A 651 23.39 -7.64 27.36
C ILE A 651 22.68 -7.13 26.11
N ASP A 652 22.25 -5.86 26.13
CA ASP A 652 21.63 -5.23 24.98
C ASP A 652 22.70 -4.82 23.93
N PRO A 653 22.74 -5.47 22.75
CA PRO A 653 23.74 -5.18 21.72
C PRO A 653 23.55 -3.78 21.12
N ALA A 654 22.32 -3.27 21.05
CA ALA A 654 22.05 -1.94 20.52
C ALA A 654 22.58 -0.86 21.48
N LEU A 655 22.43 -1.08 22.80
CA LEU A 655 22.99 -0.20 23.82
C LEU A 655 24.53 -0.26 23.84
N VAL A 656 25.12 -1.45 23.74
CA VAL A 656 26.58 -1.63 23.62
C VAL A 656 27.11 -0.86 22.41
N SER A 657 26.49 -1.03 21.24
CA SER A 657 26.87 -0.33 20.01
C SER A 657 26.75 1.19 20.18
N ALA A 658 25.62 1.66 20.69
CA ALA A 658 25.35 3.09 20.88
C ALA A 658 26.33 3.75 21.87
N VAL A 659 26.63 3.10 23.00
CA VAL A 659 27.58 3.62 23.99
C VAL A 659 29.02 3.49 23.50
N SER A 660 29.35 2.46 22.72
CA SER A 660 30.69 2.31 22.14
C SER A 660 31.08 3.47 21.22
N SER A 661 30.09 4.08 20.53
CA SER A 661 30.30 5.27 19.69
C SER A 661 30.77 6.51 20.47
N LEU A 662 30.66 6.51 21.80
CA LEU A 662 31.17 7.57 22.68
C LEU A 662 32.67 7.48 22.94
N LYS A 663 33.33 6.37 22.59
CA LYS A 663 34.79 6.28 22.59
C LYS A 663 35.32 7.20 21.50
N LYS A 664 35.77 8.40 21.87
CA LYS A 664 36.61 9.22 20.99
C LYS A 664 38.02 8.63 20.97
N ASP A 665 38.69 8.68 19.82
CA ASP A 665 40.09 8.23 19.63
C ASP A 665 41.13 8.92 20.54
N SER A 666 40.71 9.89 21.37
CA SER A 666 41.57 10.77 22.16
C SER A 666 41.56 10.51 23.68
N SER A 667 40.65 9.69 24.23
CA SER A 667 40.63 9.35 25.67
C SER A 667 41.29 8.00 25.96
N SER A 668 42.06 7.91 27.04
CA SER A 668 42.67 6.64 27.43
C SER A 668 41.59 5.64 27.87
N THR A 669 41.72 4.39 27.45
CA THR A 669 40.72 3.35 27.76
C THR A 669 40.56 3.10 29.26
N GLU A 670 41.62 3.38 30.04
CA GLU A 670 41.59 3.31 31.50
C GLU A 670 40.83 4.46 32.15
N GLU A 671 40.94 5.69 31.65
CA GLU A 671 40.16 6.83 32.18
C GLU A 671 38.66 6.66 31.93
N ASP A 672 38.30 6.14 30.76
CA ASP A 672 36.91 5.87 30.40
C ASP A 672 36.32 4.74 31.26
N TYR A 673 37.10 3.68 31.51
CA TYR A 673 36.72 2.63 32.45
C TYR A 673 36.60 3.14 33.89
N LYS A 674 37.52 4.00 34.33
CA LYS A 674 37.46 4.64 35.64
C LYS A 674 36.19 5.49 35.77
N ALA A 675 35.84 6.28 34.76
CA ALA A 675 34.60 7.06 34.75
C ALA A 675 33.36 6.15 34.83
N ALA A 676 33.33 5.02 34.13
CA ALA A 676 32.24 4.04 34.23
C ALA A 676 32.09 3.45 35.65
N CYS A 677 33.20 3.12 36.33
CA CYS A 677 33.15 2.66 37.71
C CYS A 677 32.64 3.76 38.66
N LEU A 678 33.13 4.99 38.50
CA LEU A 678 32.75 6.11 39.35
C LEU A 678 31.30 6.56 39.11
N LEU A 679 30.73 6.33 37.92
CA LEU A 679 29.31 6.53 37.67
C LEU A 679 28.45 5.67 38.61
N LEU A 680 28.78 4.39 38.75
CA LEU A 680 28.08 3.50 39.68
C LEU A 680 28.21 3.96 41.14
N VAL A 681 29.41 4.37 41.55
CA VAL A 681 29.63 4.94 42.88
C VAL A 681 28.76 6.18 43.07
N PHE A 682 28.71 7.09 42.09
CA PHE A 682 27.94 8.32 42.15
C PHE A 682 26.43 8.04 42.27
N VAL A 683 25.90 7.11 41.48
CA VAL A 683 24.50 6.71 41.57
C VAL A 683 24.20 6.10 42.95
N ALA A 684 25.03 5.15 43.41
CA ALA A 684 24.81 4.44 44.68
C ALA A 684 24.72 5.39 45.88
N VAL A 685 25.64 6.35 45.99
CA VAL A 685 25.66 7.30 47.11
C VAL A 685 24.63 8.43 46.99
N SER A 686 24.03 8.58 45.79
CA SER A 686 22.97 9.57 45.57
C SER A 686 21.58 9.03 45.92
N LEU A 687 21.36 7.71 45.93
CA LEU A 687 20.05 7.10 46.22
C LEU A 687 19.38 7.61 47.51
N PRO A 688 20.08 7.85 48.64
CA PRO A 688 19.47 8.40 49.85
C PRO A 688 18.82 9.79 49.65
N LEU A 689 19.28 10.59 48.67
CA LEU A 689 18.69 11.89 48.38
C LEU A 689 17.23 11.78 47.92
N LEU A 690 16.83 10.64 47.34
CA LEU A 690 15.45 10.41 46.92
C LEU A 690 14.48 10.42 48.11
N ALA A 691 14.96 10.23 49.35
CA ALA A 691 14.13 10.12 50.55
C ALA A 691 13.49 11.44 50.98
N THR A 692 14.06 12.55 50.50
CA THR A 692 13.56 13.89 50.75
C THR A 692 12.54 14.33 49.68
N ASP A 693 12.57 13.73 48.49
CA ASP A 693 11.66 14.05 47.39
C ASP A 693 10.23 13.57 47.72
N PRO A 694 9.23 14.48 47.77
CA PRO A 694 7.85 14.13 48.08
C PRO A 694 7.22 13.18 47.06
N SER A 695 7.75 13.07 45.86
CA SER A 695 7.22 12.21 44.78
C SER A 695 7.81 10.79 44.77
N SER A 696 8.84 10.53 45.59
CA SER A 696 9.44 9.20 45.81
C SER A 696 8.59 8.29 46.70
N VAL A 697 7.29 8.21 46.42
CA VAL A 697 6.34 7.36 47.17
C VAL A 697 6.00 6.15 46.32
N TYR A 698 6.22 4.96 46.90
CA TYR A 698 5.83 3.70 46.27
C TYR A 698 4.34 3.46 46.44
N THR A 699 3.65 3.12 45.35
CA THR A 699 2.20 2.90 45.33
C THR A 699 1.89 1.52 44.79
N THR A 700 1.12 0.73 45.53
CA THR A 700 0.74 -0.65 45.18
C THR A 700 -0.21 -0.76 43.98
N GLU A 701 -0.85 0.34 43.56
CA GLU A 701 -1.69 0.37 42.35
C GLU A 701 -0.85 0.29 41.08
N ILE A 702 0.20 1.11 41.06
CA ILE A 702 1.14 1.22 39.94
C ILE A 702 2.17 0.10 40.02
N ASP A 703 2.41 -0.44 41.22
CA ASP A 703 3.51 -1.32 41.58
C ASP A 703 4.87 -0.65 41.34
N GLY A 704 4.92 0.65 41.66
CA GLY A 704 6.04 1.52 41.33
C GLY A 704 5.99 2.86 42.06
N PHE A 705 6.81 3.81 41.61
CA PHE A 705 6.94 5.15 42.19
C PHE A 705 6.36 6.22 41.26
N ILE A 706 5.78 7.26 41.86
CA ILE A 706 5.13 8.38 41.13
C ILE A 706 6.13 9.22 40.32
N ASN A 707 7.41 9.18 40.63
CA ASN A 707 8.49 9.86 39.90
C ASN A 707 9.36 8.91 39.05
N ASN A 708 8.85 7.72 38.71
CA ASN A 708 9.53 6.74 37.86
C ASN A 708 10.88 6.21 38.38
N ILE A 709 11.24 6.40 39.65
CA ILE A 709 12.55 5.95 40.15
C ILE A 709 12.71 4.42 40.19
N HIS A 710 11.63 3.63 40.09
CA HIS A 710 11.72 2.19 39.84
C HIS A 710 12.41 1.86 38.50
N CYS A 711 12.34 2.76 37.52
CA CYS A 711 13.06 2.64 36.25
C CYS A 711 14.59 2.67 36.42
N LEU A 712 15.10 3.20 37.56
CA LEU A 712 16.53 3.18 37.87
C LEU A 712 17.08 1.75 37.93
N ALA A 713 16.29 0.77 38.38
CA ALA A 713 16.70 -0.63 38.39
C ALA A 713 17.18 -1.08 37.01
N LYS A 714 16.30 -0.96 36.00
CA LYS A 714 16.61 -1.31 34.60
C LYS A 714 17.75 -0.47 34.04
N ALA A 715 17.79 0.83 34.35
CA ALA A 715 18.89 1.70 33.93
C ALA A 715 20.25 1.25 34.47
N ILE A 716 20.37 1.00 35.77
CA ILE A 716 21.62 0.61 36.42
C ILE A 716 22.11 -0.72 35.86
N ILE A 717 21.24 -1.72 35.74
CA ILE A 717 21.61 -3.05 35.25
C ILE A 717 22.07 -2.99 33.78
N GLN A 718 21.25 -2.45 32.89
CA GLN A 718 21.53 -2.43 31.45
C GLN A 718 22.72 -1.52 31.09
N VAL A 719 22.84 -0.34 31.71
CA VAL A 719 23.99 0.55 31.48
C VAL A 719 25.28 -0.08 32.00
N SER A 720 25.25 -0.75 33.16
CA SER A 720 26.41 -1.49 33.67
C SER A 720 26.81 -2.62 32.74
N ALA A 721 25.83 -3.44 32.32
CA ALA A 721 26.06 -4.54 31.40
C ALA A 721 26.70 -4.04 30.10
N ALA A 722 26.18 -2.95 29.52
CA ALA A 722 26.75 -2.36 28.31
C ALA A 722 28.17 -1.81 28.52
N LEU A 723 28.39 -0.99 29.55
CA LEU A 723 29.71 -0.37 29.83
C LEU A 723 30.78 -1.44 30.09
N PHE A 724 30.53 -2.40 30.98
CA PHE A 724 31.56 -3.38 31.34
C PHE A 724 31.80 -4.43 30.25
N THR A 725 30.81 -4.68 29.37
CA THR A 725 31.04 -5.43 28.13
C THR A 725 32.00 -4.68 27.20
N ILE A 726 31.82 -3.37 27.02
CA ILE A 726 32.67 -2.51 26.18
C ILE A 726 34.13 -2.45 26.68
N TYR A 727 34.35 -2.58 27.99
CA TYR A 727 35.69 -2.58 28.61
C TYR A 727 36.24 -3.99 28.88
N ASN A 728 35.52 -5.04 28.48
CA ASN A 728 35.89 -6.44 28.71
C ASN A 728 36.17 -6.75 30.20
N LYS A 729 35.22 -6.38 31.06
CA LYS A 729 35.27 -6.59 32.51
C LYS A 729 34.05 -7.37 32.98
N ASN A 730 34.21 -8.05 34.13
CA ASN A 730 33.12 -8.83 34.72
C ASN A 730 32.02 -7.90 35.24
N ILE A 731 30.78 -8.08 34.74
CA ILE A 731 29.62 -7.24 35.08
C ILE A 731 29.17 -7.49 36.53
N GLU A 732 29.10 -8.75 36.94
CA GLU A 732 28.66 -9.19 38.27
C GLU A 732 29.52 -8.57 39.39
N THR A 733 30.85 -8.49 39.21
CA THR A 733 31.73 -7.90 40.24
C THR A 733 31.43 -6.42 40.49
N HIS A 734 31.13 -5.67 39.43
CA HIS A 734 30.85 -4.23 39.54
C HIS A 734 29.45 -3.96 40.08
N LEU A 735 28.47 -4.79 39.69
CA LEU A 735 27.12 -4.72 40.26
C LEU A 735 27.10 -5.12 41.74
N LYS A 736 27.92 -6.09 42.16
CA LYS A 736 28.11 -6.42 43.59
C LYS A 736 28.71 -5.25 44.36
N GLU A 737 29.72 -4.59 43.81
CA GLU A 737 30.30 -3.38 44.41
C GLU A 737 29.25 -2.26 44.55
N PHE A 738 28.47 -2.03 43.49
CA PHE A 738 27.35 -1.08 43.52
C PHE A 738 26.33 -1.44 44.61
N LEU A 739 25.92 -2.72 44.69
CA LEU A 739 24.94 -3.20 45.66
C LEU A 739 25.42 -2.99 47.10
N MET A 740 26.69 -3.28 47.37
CA MET A 740 27.32 -3.03 48.67
C MET A 740 27.30 -1.54 49.04
N LEU A 741 27.73 -0.67 48.12
CA LEU A 741 27.75 0.78 48.33
C LEU A 741 26.34 1.34 48.58
N ALA A 742 25.37 0.97 47.72
CA ALA A 742 23.98 1.39 47.84
C ALA A 742 23.36 0.92 49.16
N SER A 743 23.62 -0.33 49.56
CA SER A 743 23.15 -0.89 50.83
C SER A 743 23.71 -0.12 52.04
N VAL A 744 25.02 0.16 52.05
CA VAL A 744 25.66 0.94 53.12
C VAL A 744 25.06 2.35 53.21
N SER A 745 24.88 3.02 52.06
CA SER A 745 24.30 4.37 52.01
C SER A 745 22.84 4.40 52.51
N LEU A 746 22.02 3.41 52.16
CA LEU A 746 20.63 3.33 52.63
C LEU A 746 20.51 2.89 54.10
N LEU A 747 21.40 2.03 54.59
CA LEU A 747 21.45 1.66 56.01
C LEU A 747 21.88 2.83 56.91
N GLN A 748 22.81 3.67 56.44
CA GLN A 748 23.21 4.91 57.13
C GLN A 748 22.04 5.90 57.23
N LEU A 749 21.23 6.05 56.17
CA LEU A 749 19.98 6.81 56.22
C LEU A 749 19.01 6.25 57.28
N GLY A 750 19.05 4.95 57.54
CA GLY A 750 18.28 4.29 58.60
C GLY A 750 18.62 4.77 60.02
N GLN A 751 19.82 5.30 60.23
CA GLN A 751 20.33 5.80 61.52
C GLN A 751 20.16 7.32 61.68
N GLU A 752 19.68 8.03 60.65
CA GLU A 752 19.57 9.48 60.66
C GLU A 752 18.36 9.95 61.50
N PRO A 753 18.55 10.81 62.52
CA PRO A 753 17.47 11.19 63.46
C PRO A 753 16.47 12.19 62.85
N ASP A 754 16.81 12.81 61.72
CA ASP A 754 15.98 13.82 61.07
C ASP A 754 14.82 13.18 60.30
N ARG A 755 13.59 13.42 60.79
CA ARG A 755 12.35 12.92 60.18
C ARG A 755 12.06 13.51 58.80
N LEU A 756 12.60 14.70 58.48
CA LEU A 756 12.43 15.30 57.16
C LEU A 756 13.28 14.59 56.11
N LYS A 757 14.49 14.17 56.50
CA LYS A 757 15.41 13.42 55.62
C LYS A 757 15.01 11.96 55.42
N THR A 758 14.27 11.39 56.37
CA THR A 758 13.85 9.98 56.36
C THR A 758 12.40 9.76 55.93
N LYS A 759 11.74 10.80 55.39
CA LYS A 759 10.29 10.81 55.08
C LYS A 759 9.83 9.63 54.22
N ASN A 760 10.54 9.35 53.12
CA ASN A 760 10.20 8.28 52.17
C ASN A 760 11.16 7.08 52.22
N ARG A 761 11.86 6.88 53.35
CA ARG A 761 12.91 5.87 53.51
C ARG A 761 12.45 4.45 53.16
N GLU A 762 11.28 4.06 53.64
CA GLU A 762 10.73 2.71 53.40
C GLU A 762 10.44 2.47 51.93
N SER A 763 9.90 3.48 51.21
CA SER A 763 9.66 3.37 49.77
C SER A 763 10.98 3.15 49.02
N ILE A 764 12.03 3.90 49.33
CA ILE A 764 13.31 3.80 48.61
C ILE A 764 14.06 2.51 48.92
N SER A 765 13.88 1.95 50.12
CA SER A 765 14.44 0.64 50.43
C SER A 765 13.97 -0.42 49.44
N LEU A 766 12.73 -0.32 48.91
CA LEU A 766 12.21 -1.24 47.90
C LEU A 766 12.96 -1.17 46.56
N LEU A 767 13.68 -0.08 46.23
CA LEU A 767 14.51 -0.03 45.01
C LEU A 767 15.58 -1.11 45.01
N MET A 768 16.11 -1.49 46.18
CA MET A 768 17.09 -2.57 46.29
C MET A 768 16.50 -3.92 45.90
N HIS A 769 15.22 -4.14 46.20
CA HIS A 769 14.50 -5.33 45.78
C HIS A 769 14.29 -5.34 44.27
N LEU A 770 13.76 -4.24 43.71
CA LEU A 770 13.50 -4.10 42.27
C LEU A 770 14.78 -4.23 41.44
N LEU A 771 15.91 -3.72 41.93
CA LEU A 771 17.19 -3.82 41.26
C LEU A 771 17.70 -5.25 41.16
N VAL A 772 17.47 -6.05 42.20
CA VAL A 772 17.86 -7.47 42.22
C VAL A 772 16.90 -8.32 41.39
N GLU A 773 15.60 -8.00 41.39
CA GLU A 773 14.62 -8.69 40.52
C GLU A 773 14.87 -8.43 39.03
N GLU A 774 15.28 -7.21 38.67
CA GLU A 774 15.57 -6.83 37.29
C GLU A 774 16.91 -7.39 36.76
N SER A 775 17.80 -7.87 37.65
CA SER A 775 19.14 -8.29 37.27
C SER A 775 19.27 -9.80 37.12
N SER A 776 19.81 -10.27 36.00
CA SER A 776 20.29 -11.65 35.87
C SER A 776 21.66 -11.89 36.53
N PHE A 777 22.35 -10.83 36.97
CA PHE A 777 23.69 -10.90 37.57
C PHE A 777 23.67 -10.85 39.11
N LEU A 778 22.60 -10.34 39.71
CA LEU A 778 22.46 -10.21 41.16
C LEU A 778 21.42 -11.21 41.67
N THR A 779 21.67 -11.78 42.84
CA THR A 779 20.76 -12.74 43.46
C THR A 779 20.27 -12.22 44.80
N THR A 780 19.11 -12.71 45.24
CA THR A 780 18.55 -12.37 46.56
C THR A 780 19.49 -12.77 47.70
N ASP A 781 20.27 -13.84 47.54
CA ASP A 781 21.29 -14.25 48.51
C ASP A 781 22.39 -13.19 48.66
N MET A 782 22.86 -12.61 47.54
CA MET A 782 23.83 -11.51 47.57
C MET A 782 23.25 -10.27 48.26
N LEU A 783 21.97 -9.96 48.03
CA LEU A 783 21.29 -8.87 48.72
C LEU A 783 21.23 -9.09 50.22
N GLU A 784 20.85 -10.29 50.68
CA GLU A 784 20.73 -10.60 52.11
C GLU A 784 22.04 -10.39 52.88
N THR A 785 23.19 -10.62 52.24
CA THR A 785 24.51 -10.40 52.87
C THR A 785 24.81 -8.93 53.20
N CYS A 786 24.19 -7.99 52.48
CA CYS A 786 24.50 -6.57 52.58
C CYS A 786 23.32 -5.69 53.00
N PHE A 787 22.09 -6.16 52.79
CA PHE A 787 20.84 -5.50 53.16
C PHE A 787 19.80 -6.54 53.61
N PRO A 788 19.50 -6.64 54.92
CA PRO A 788 18.60 -7.66 55.44
C PRO A 788 17.18 -7.55 54.85
N TYR A 789 16.65 -8.64 54.29
CA TYR A 789 15.34 -8.69 53.64
C TYR A 789 14.18 -8.37 54.60
N VAL A 790 14.39 -8.53 55.91
CA VAL A 790 13.42 -8.12 56.94
C VAL A 790 13.08 -6.63 56.84
N LEU A 791 14.04 -5.77 56.45
CA LEU A 791 13.81 -4.35 56.24
C LEU A 791 12.87 -4.12 55.05
N LEU A 792 13.09 -4.82 53.94
CA LEU A 792 12.26 -4.76 52.74
C LEU A 792 10.85 -5.25 53.01
N ARG A 793 10.71 -6.39 53.70
CA ARG A 793 9.41 -6.94 54.10
C ARG A 793 8.61 -5.97 54.96
N ASN A 794 9.26 -5.32 55.93
CA ASN A 794 8.62 -4.35 56.80
C ASN A 794 8.21 -3.09 56.02
N ALA A 795 9.08 -2.58 55.14
CA ALA A 795 8.78 -1.46 54.26
C ALA A 795 7.57 -1.75 53.37
N TYR A 796 7.54 -2.90 52.69
CA TYR A 796 6.43 -3.30 51.84
C TYR A 796 5.11 -3.42 52.62
N ARG A 797 5.16 -3.98 53.84
CA ARG A 797 4.01 -4.09 54.73
C ARG A 797 3.47 -2.72 55.14
N GLU A 798 4.34 -1.77 55.46
CA GLU A 798 3.96 -0.43 55.90
C GLU A 798 3.30 0.37 54.77
N ILE A 799 3.87 0.29 53.57
CA ILE A 799 3.32 0.93 52.37
C ILE A 799 1.98 0.31 51.97
N SER A 800 1.88 -1.02 51.99
CA SER A 800 0.63 -1.74 51.71
C SER A 800 -0.46 -1.40 52.73
N ARG A 801 -0.10 -1.28 54.01
CA ARG A 801 -1.03 -0.89 55.08
C ARG A 801 -1.50 0.55 54.93
N SER A 802 -0.59 1.47 54.60
CA SER A 802 -0.91 2.89 54.36
C SER A 802 -1.87 3.04 53.18
N SER A 803 -1.63 2.33 52.08
CA SER A 803 -2.54 2.26 50.92
C SER A 803 -3.91 1.67 51.26
N ALA A 804 -3.97 0.60 52.07
CA ALA A 804 -5.24 0.03 52.50
C ALA A 804 -6.05 0.98 53.40
N LEU A 805 -5.38 1.77 54.23
CA LEU A 805 -6.00 2.77 55.10
C LEU A 805 -6.52 3.98 54.32
N SER A 806 -5.83 4.41 53.26
CA SER A 806 -6.27 5.54 52.42
C SER A 806 -7.47 5.20 51.53
N ARG A 807 -7.74 3.91 51.27
CA ARG A 807 -8.92 3.43 50.53
C ARG A 807 -10.19 3.27 51.37
N LEU A 808 -10.11 3.40 52.70
CA LEU A 808 -11.30 3.40 53.56
C LEU A 808 -12.02 4.76 53.43
N PRO A 809 -13.36 4.80 53.28
CA PRO A 809 -14.08 6.06 53.22
C PRO A 809 -13.83 6.85 54.51
N THR A 810 -13.42 8.11 54.40
CA THR A 810 -13.45 9.04 55.53
C THR A 810 -14.89 9.15 56.00
N HIS A 811 -15.17 8.63 57.20
CA HIS A 811 -16.48 8.70 57.84
C HIS A 811 -16.89 10.13 58.16
#